data_AF-A0A7X2LUW4-F1
#
_entry.id   AF-A0A7X2LUW4-F1
#
_cell.length_a   1.000
_cell.length_b   1.000
_cell.length_c   1.000
_cell.angle_alpha   90.00
_cell.angle_beta   90.00
_cell.angle_gamma   90.00
#
_symmetry.space_group_name_H-M   'P 1'
#
loop_
_entity.id
_entity.type
_entity.pdbx_description
1 polymer ?
#
loop_
_entity_poly.entity_id
_entity_poly.type
_entity_poly.pdbx_seq_one_letter_code
_entity_poly.pdbx_strand_id
1 'polypeptide(L)'
;MAYLTLTSIYPYRNNTDIPANASLELGFSEPVAAGWGSIQIYHGYDSAVTIDIRSPLVTITGNKVLVDLPDMLYGHGYSIIVSYGALTSIDGATFNNYESTAFSIIRSTEPQIVTGTDLYDQINGRNGDDVLNGAGGDDLIHGWEGNDTLFGGIGNDTLNGGLGDDVLDGGDGDDWLADNDPGVLEYAGDGNDTLRGGNGNDNLRSTTGDDVLEGGDGNDYLDALYGHDTLRGGAGNDQLRVFASDGSTADGGDGNDDLRGGVNDTLLGGTGDDKLILAGWSAAGKGVADGGAGNDFFEIRPDLAQLEAVLTGGPGSDTFQFLAGGSEPLTHTITDFEPGKDKLDLPDVKLAYPNGNPFAGGYLHAEQRGADTVISLDPDGPAGSKSVIAPYLILENVALAALGPGDFDGYLAPDGSSTGFQLQGAGGNDTLTGSQMADTLSGGAGQDRLDGLGGNDLLDGGDDADTINGGAGNDTLRGGNGADTLTGNDGDDTFDGGDDDDYLFDGSGSNVLHGGAGHDNIRLSGGDNRVYGDAGIDFVTIEKGSAIIDAGDGNDRIAVTGIQTDVTATGGAGRDRYTFASTLEKPVTITDFATGKDGDIVDPFTFFSDTSHPANLFLTGQLRLQQQGADTWLQVDKDGPAGAGEFKTMVILRNTQMAALTNDNFAQGIHPSGTSQGETIIEDAGRDELIGGFQNDYLDGGGGNDRLVGNGGNDTLIGGAGNDDLTGGAGSDKLDGGDGLDWAHYDSAFANYRVTRSDGVLRVENSITGDVDTIANVERIEYSEVLPLVFSYNITRVAYDVDANGNAGKVYRLYQAAYDRTPDAYGFRFWLGNADRGQTMAEMAKFFMGSDEFKQLYGEQPSNADFVTRLYHNVLHRDPEPDGYSYWVALLNRNGATQLDMLNTFAESKENMENVAKIIGEGISYNYYGPY
;
A
#
# COMPACT_ATOMS: atom_id res chain seq x y z
N MET A 1 -77.53 2.89 29.52
CA MET A 1 -76.98 4.25 29.50
C MET A 1 -75.81 4.22 28.54
N ALA A 2 -75.79 5.08 27.53
CA ALA A 2 -74.63 5.20 26.65
C ALA A 2 -73.48 5.77 27.49
N TYR A 3 -72.32 5.11 27.49
CA TYR A 3 -71.14 5.57 28.20
C TYR A 3 -70.24 6.29 27.21
N LEU A 4 -69.70 7.45 27.60
CA LEU A 4 -68.63 8.12 26.88
C LEU A 4 -67.40 7.18 26.88
N THR A 5 -66.87 6.82 25.70
CA THR A 5 -65.73 5.90 25.60
C THR A 5 -64.51 6.59 25.01
N LEU A 6 -63.34 6.35 25.61
CA LEU A 6 -62.05 6.77 25.05
C LEU A 6 -61.75 5.88 23.83
N THR A 7 -61.57 6.49 22.66
CA THR A 7 -61.34 5.81 21.39
C THR A 7 -59.88 5.86 20.94
N SER A 8 -59.11 6.85 21.37
CA SER A 8 -57.68 6.94 21.09
C SER A 8 -56.92 7.67 22.18
N ILE A 9 -55.65 7.32 22.33
CA ILE A 9 -54.64 8.09 23.06
C ILE A 9 -53.43 8.20 22.14
N TYR A 10 -52.90 9.40 21.98
CA TYR A 10 -51.68 9.64 21.22
C TYR A 10 -50.65 10.38 22.10
N PRO A 11 -49.41 9.87 22.16
CA PRO A 11 -48.95 8.63 21.51
C PRO A 11 -49.58 7.35 22.09
N TYR A 12 -49.64 6.29 21.27
CA TYR A 12 -50.42 5.06 21.54
C TYR A 12 -49.67 4.07 22.45
N ARG A 13 -50.42 3.12 23.03
CA ARG A 13 -49.95 2.13 24.00
C ARG A 13 -48.70 1.35 23.52
N ASN A 14 -47.73 1.28 24.44
CA ASN A 14 -46.48 0.52 24.41
C ASN A 14 -45.43 1.05 23.39
N ASN A 15 -44.46 1.78 23.94
CA ASN A 15 -43.12 2.06 23.41
C ASN A 15 -42.96 3.26 22.45
N THR A 16 -43.09 4.49 22.96
CA THR A 16 -42.55 5.70 22.32
C THR A 16 -42.18 6.76 23.36
N ASP A 17 -41.08 7.45 23.10
CA ASP A 17 -40.56 8.57 23.87
C ASP A 17 -41.35 9.86 23.58
N ILE A 18 -41.95 10.46 24.60
CA ILE A 18 -42.70 11.72 24.48
C ILE A 18 -41.77 12.89 24.84
N PRO A 19 -41.49 13.84 23.94
CA PRO A 19 -40.73 15.05 24.29
C PRO A 19 -41.45 15.84 25.40
N ALA A 20 -40.70 16.40 26.35
CA ALA A 20 -41.26 17.15 27.50
C ALA A 20 -42.18 18.33 27.11
N ASN A 21 -42.14 18.78 25.85
CA ASN A 21 -42.92 19.86 25.26
C ASN A 21 -44.06 19.40 24.30
N ALA A 22 -44.32 18.10 24.17
CA ALA A 22 -45.40 17.57 23.32
C ALA A 22 -46.75 17.46 24.07
N SER A 23 -47.86 17.82 23.42
CA SER A 23 -49.20 17.67 23.99
C SER A 23 -49.68 16.21 23.94
N LEU A 24 -50.13 15.68 25.07
CA LEU A 24 -50.85 14.40 25.14
C LEU A 24 -52.25 14.55 24.55
N GLU A 25 -52.62 13.72 23.56
CA GLU A 25 -53.95 13.75 22.94
C GLU A 25 -54.84 12.59 23.40
N LEU A 26 -56.03 12.89 23.90
CA LEU A 26 -57.09 11.94 24.25
C LEU A 26 -58.28 12.10 23.30
N GLY A 27 -58.62 11.07 22.53
CA GLY A 27 -59.76 11.05 21.61
C GLY A 27 -60.93 10.22 22.14
N PHE A 28 -62.15 10.71 21.94
CA PHE A 28 -63.39 10.14 22.46
C PHE A 28 -64.39 9.78 21.36
N SER A 29 -65.31 8.86 21.68
CA SER A 29 -66.32 8.34 20.75
C SER A 29 -67.35 9.36 20.29
N GLU A 30 -67.46 10.49 20.99
CA GLU A 30 -68.36 11.60 20.70
C GLU A 30 -67.77 12.91 21.27
N PRO A 31 -68.27 14.09 20.86
CA PRO A 31 -67.78 15.36 21.38
C PRO A 31 -67.90 15.50 22.91
N VAL A 32 -66.89 16.08 23.54
CA VAL A 32 -66.74 16.18 25.00
C VAL A 32 -66.64 17.63 25.47
N ALA A 33 -67.00 17.87 26.73
CA ALA A 33 -66.84 19.14 27.42
C ALA A 33 -66.18 18.93 28.79
N ALA A 34 -65.52 19.99 29.28
CA ALA A 34 -64.90 20.01 30.60
C ALA A 34 -65.94 19.83 31.71
N GLY A 35 -65.75 18.82 32.54
CA GLY A 35 -66.53 18.56 33.74
C GLY A 35 -65.92 19.23 34.98
N TRP A 36 -65.79 18.48 36.08
CA TRP A 36 -65.39 18.96 37.40
C TRP A 36 -64.21 18.16 38.02
N GLY A 37 -63.61 17.25 37.26
CA GLY A 37 -62.48 16.43 37.68
C GLY A 37 -61.13 16.89 37.09
N SER A 38 -60.09 16.08 37.28
CA SER A 38 -58.72 16.36 36.84
C SER A 38 -58.11 15.18 36.06
N ILE A 39 -57.01 15.47 35.37
CA ILE A 39 -56.09 14.49 34.78
C ILE A 39 -54.90 14.37 35.72
N GLN A 40 -54.57 13.16 36.15
CA GLN A 40 -53.46 12.88 37.03
C GLN A 40 -52.40 12.05 36.31
N ILE A 41 -51.14 12.43 36.43
CA ILE A 41 -50.00 11.73 35.83
C ILE A 41 -49.13 11.19 36.97
N TYR A 42 -49.01 9.87 37.05
CA TYR A 42 -48.30 9.14 38.09
C TYR A 42 -46.98 8.61 37.58
N HIS A 43 -45.94 8.58 38.41
CA HIS A 43 -44.70 7.81 38.18
C HIS A 43 -44.57 6.73 39.25
N GLY A 44 -44.88 5.48 38.92
CA GLY A 44 -44.99 4.42 39.93
C GLY A 44 -46.13 4.68 40.94
N TYR A 45 -45.90 4.43 42.24
CA TYR A 45 -46.95 4.50 43.30
C TYR A 45 -46.97 5.78 44.15
N ASP A 46 -46.00 6.69 44.05
CA ASP A 46 -45.77 7.69 45.11
C ASP A 46 -45.81 9.19 44.70
N SER A 47 -45.89 9.53 43.40
CA SER A 47 -45.91 10.94 42.96
C SER A 47 -46.89 11.18 41.81
N ALA A 48 -47.84 12.12 41.99
CA ALA A 48 -48.85 12.47 40.98
C ALA A 48 -48.85 13.97 40.66
N VAL A 49 -48.60 14.33 39.40
CA VAL A 49 -48.90 15.68 38.90
C VAL A 49 -50.40 15.72 38.56
N THR A 50 -51.14 16.62 39.22
CA THR A 50 -52.58 16.77 39.01
C THR A 50 -52.87 18.03 38.21
N ILE A 51 -53.43 17.87 37.02
CA ILE A 51 -53.82 18.94 36.10
C ILE A 51 -55.35 19.05 36.12
N ASP A 52 -55.88 20.20 36.55
CA ASP A 52 -57.32 20.48 36.48
C ASP A 52 -57.77 20.50 35.01
N ILE A 53 -58.92 19.88 34.70
CA ILE A 53 -59.42 19.82 33.31
C ILE A 53 -59.76 21.19 32.72
N ARG A 54 -59.86 22.24 33.55
CA ARG A 54 -60.08 23.64 33.15
C ARG A 54 -58.80 24.47 33.18
N SER A 55 -57.64 23.86 33.40
CA SER A 55 -56.33 24.50 33.34
C SER A 55 -56.03 25.04 31.93
N PRO A 56 -55.28 26.15 31.79
CA PRO A 56 -54.79 26.60 30.49
C PRO A 56 -53.90 25.58 29.76
N LEU A 57 -53.36 24.58 30.48
CA LEU A 57 -52.60 23.46 29.91
C LEU A 57 -53.50 22.42 29.21
N VAL A 58 -54.83 22.58 29.24
CA VAL A 58 -55.79 21.64 28.65
C VAL A 58 -56.63 22.33 27.58
N THR A 59 -56.58 21.80 26.37
CA THR A 59 -57.37 22.29 25.23
C THR A 59 -58.36 21.22 24.77
N ILE A 60 -59.67 21.51 24.83
CA ILE A 60 -60.74 20.60 24.38
C ILE A 60 -61.29 21.07 23.03
N THR A 61 -61.21 20.23 22.00
CA THR A 61 -61.72 20.53 20.65
C THR A 61 -62.54 19.37 20.10
N GLY A 62 -63.85 19.54 20.01
CA GLY A 62 -64.76 18.50 19.50
C GLY A 62 -64.72 17.25 20.36
N ASN A 63 -64.24 16.14 19.80
CA ASN A 63 -64.07 14.86 20.51
C ASN A 63 -62.61 14.60 20.95
N LYS A 64 -61.75 15.62 20.97
CA LYS A 64 -60.35 15.52 21.38
C LYS A 64 -60.03 16.42 22.57
N VAL A 65 -59.11 15.97 23.42
CA VAL A 65 -58.54 16.73 24.55
C VAL A 65 -57.02 16.67 24.43
N LEU A 66 -56.38 17.84 24.34
CA LEU A 66 -54.92 18.01 24.33
C LEU A 66 -54.47 18.48 25.71
N VAL A 67 -53.37 17.92 26.22
CA VAL A 67 -52.79 18.27 27.52
C VAL A 67 -51.30 18.56 27.36
N ASP A 68 -50.89 19.79 27.63
CA ASP A 68 -49.48 20.19 27.62
C ASP A 68 -48.81 19.73 28.91
N LEU A 69 -47.71 18.99 28.78
CA LEU A 69 -47.00 18.39 29.90
C LEU A 69 -46.01 19.39 30.52
N PRO A 70 -45.89 19.46 31.87
CA PRO A 70 -44.88 20.30 32.52
C PRO A 70 -43.46 19.72 32.38
N ASP A 71 -42.46 20.59 32.19
CA ASP A 71 -41.03 20.27 31.98
C ASP A 71 -40.36 19.44 33.10
N MET A 72 -40.99 19.31 34.27
CA MET A 72 -40.45 18.57 35.41
C MET A 72 -40.75 17.05 35.38
N LEU A 73 -41.27 16.53 34.26
CA LEU A 73 -41.55 15.10 34.06
C LEU A 73 -40.49 14.46 33.13
N TYR A 74 -39.72 13.49 33.62
CA TYR A 74 -38.69 12.74 32.85
C TYR A 74 -38.53 11.30 33.36
N GLY A 75 -38.41 10.34 32.45
CA GLY A 75 -38.15 8.92 32.75
C GLY A 75 -39.23 7.95 32.25
N HIS A 76 -39.12 6.68 32.64
CA HIS A 76 -40.01 5.59 32.21
C HIS A 76 -40.99 5.20 33.32
N GLY A 77 -42.25 4.88 32.96
CA GLY A 77 -43.19 4.29 33.93
C GLY A 77 -44.36 5.18 34.30
N TYR A 78 -44.62 6.22 33.51
CA TYR A 78 -45.70 7.17 33.80
C TYR A 78 -47.07 6.62 33.44
N SER A 79 -48.10 6.76 34.29
CA SER A 79 -49.48 6.40 33.96
C SER A 79 -50.41 7.61 34.10
N ILE A 80 -51.46 7.68 33.27
CA ILE A 80 -52.46 8.74 33.32
C ILE A 80 -53.76 8.18 33.89
N ILE A 81 -54.32 8.90 34.87
CA ILE A 81 -55.66 8.69 35.38
C ILE A 81 -56.52 9.89 35.02
N VAL A 82 -57.59 9.66 34.26
CA VAL A 82 -58.64 10.65 34.04
C VAL A 82 -59.74 10.41 35.07
N SER A 83 -59.90 11.36 35.99
CA SER A 83 -60.82 11.23 37.12
C SER A 83 -62.29 11.22 36.68
N TYR A 84 -63.14 10.51 37.42
CA TYR A 84 -64.57 10.48 37.21
C TYR A 84 -65.14 11.89 37.19
N GLY A 85 -65.91 12.20 36.15
CA GLY A 85 -66.49 13.54 35.99
C GLY A 85 -65.52 14.61 35.51
N ALA A 86 -64.26 14.29 35.15
CA ALA A 86 -63.37 15.20 34.45
C ALA A 86 -63.95 15.63 33.09
N LEU A 87 -64.62 14.72 32.39
CA LEU A 87 -65.24 14.98 31.09
C LEU A 87 -66.71 14.55 31.05
N THR A 88 -67.53 15.29 30.31
CA THR A 88 -68.93 14.97 30.05
C THR A 88 -69.23 15.02 28.56
N SER A 89 -70.09 14.13 28.06
CA SER A 89 -70.67 14.31 26.72
C SER A 89 -71.54 15.57 26.68
N ILE A 90 -71.76 16.11 25.49
CA ILE A 90 -72.63 17.29 25.29
C ILE A 90 -74.06 17.05 25.82
N ASP A 91 -74.52 15.79 25.80
CA ASP A 91 -75.86 15.39 26.28
C ASP A 91 -75.89 15.03 27.78
N GLY A 92 -74.79 15.28 28.51
CA GLY A 92 -74.71 15.19 29.97
C GLY A 92 -74.33 13.81 30.53
N ALA A 93 -73.86 12.86 29.71
CA ALA A 93 -73.32 11.60 30.20
C ALA A 93 -71.90 11.81 30.76
N THR A 94 -71.63 11.29 31.96
CA THR A 94 -70.34 11.47 32.62
C THR A 94 -69.34 10.39 32.19
N PHE A 95 -68.08 10.77 31.94
CA PHE A 95 -67.00 9.83 31.68
C PHE A 95 -66.65 9.04 32.95
N ASN A 96 -66.53 7.72 32.82
CA ASN A 96 -66.08 6.84 33.91
C ASN A 96 -64.54 6.86 34.01
N ASN A 97 -64.00 6.55 35.20
CA ASN A 97 -62.54 6.51 35.44
C ASN A 97 -61.81 5.72 34.35
N TYR A 98 -60.73 6.30 33.83
CA TYR A 98 -59.79 5.64 32.92
C TYR A 98 -58.39 5.71 33.50
N GLU A 99 -57.68 4.58 33.46
CA GLU A 99 -56.28 4.45 33.87
C GLU A 99 -55.48 3.86 32.69
N SER A 100 -54.39 4.52 32.29
CA SER A 100 -53.49 4.04 31.25
C SER A 100 -52.42 3.09 31.82
N THR A 101 -51.78 2.32 30.94
CA THR A 101 -50.50 1.67 31.24
C THR A 101 -49.33 2.66 31.14
N ALA A 102 -48.15 2.26 31.62
CA ALA A 102 -46.93 3.07 31.66
C ALA A 102 -46.47 3.62 30.28
N PHE A 103 -45.98 4.87 30.22
CA PHE A 103 -45.30 5.53 29.09
C PHE A 103 -44.03 6.29 29.54
N SER A 104 -43.23 6.80 28.60
CA SER A 104 -41.92 7.44 28.84
C SER A 104 -41.90 8.89 28.35
N ILE A 105 -41.23 9.80 29.08
CA ILE A 105 -41.03 11.20 28.68
C ILE A 105 -39.52 11.46 28.56
N ILE A 106 -39.08 12.04 27.43
CA ILE A 106 -37.67 12.35 27.10
C ILE A 106 -37.40 13.86 27.08
N ARG A 107 -36.14 14.24 27.36
CA ARG A 107 -35.66 15.63 27.33
C ARG A 107 -35.62 16.16 25.89
N SER A 108 -35.75 17.49 25.75
CA SER A 108 -35.71 18.18 24.46
C SER A 108 -34.27 18.21 23.94
N THR A 109 -34.08 17.86 22.66
CA THR A 109 -32.79 17.90 21.94
C THR A 109 -32.67 19.17 21.08
N GLU A 110 -33.32 20.26 21.50
CA GLU A 110 -33.35 21.50 20.73
C GLU A 110 -32.31 22.46 21.32
N PRO A 111 -31.41 23.03 20.49
CA PRO A 111 -30.43 24.04 20.89
C PRO A 111 -31.00 25.23 21.67
N GLN A 112 -30.32 25.67 22.72
CA GLN A 112 -30.58 26.87 23.51
C GLN A 112 -29.51 27.93 23.29
N ILE A 113 -29.93 29.19 23.48
CA ILE A 113 -29.01 30.32 23.58
C ILE A 113 -29.38 31.09 24.85
N VAL A 114 -28.49 31.06 25.84
CA VAL A 114 -28.69 31.66 27.17
C VAL A 114 -27.57 32.65 27.48
N THR A 115 -27.94 33.81 28.00
CA THR A 115 -26.99 34.82 28.51
C THR A 115 -27.39 35.22 29.92
N GLY A 116 -26.43 35.13 30.84
CA GLY A 116 -26.52 35.51 32.25
C GLY A 116 -26.45 37.02 32.46
N THR A 117 -26.09 37.39 33.68
CA THR A 117 -26.04 38.76 34.20
C THR A 117 -24.64 39.08 34.71
N ASP A 118 -24.44 40.27 35.28
CA ASP A 118 -23.16 40.64 35.92
C ASP A 118 -23.09 40.15 37.41
N LEU A 119 -23.80 39.07 37.76
CA LEU A 119 -23.88 38.48 39.09
C LEU A 119 -23.81 36.95 38.96
N TYR A 120 -23.47 36.24 40.06
CA TYR A 120 -23.51 34.77 40.12
C TYR A 120 -24.80 34.20 39.47
N ASP A 121 -24.61 33.42 38.42
CA ASP A 121 -25.61 32.72 37.66
C ASP A 121 -25.35 31.20 37.68
N GLN A 122 -26.44 30.44 37.56
CA GLN A 122 -26.38 28.98 37.39
C GLN A 122 -27.12 28.59 36.11
N ILE A 123 -26.37 28.19 35.09
CA ILE A 123 -26.87 27.96 33.72
C ILE A 123 -26.76 26.46 33.37
N ASN A 124 -27.78 25.90 32.72
CA ASN A 124 -27.82 24.48 32.33
C ASN A 124 -28.36 24.31 30.90
N GLY A 125 -27.57 23.75 29.99
CA GLY A 125 -27.84 23.55 28.56
C GLY A 125 -28.95 22.52 28.28
N ARG A 126 -28.73 21.24 28.60
CA ARG A 126 -29.62 20.04 28.46
C ARG A 126 -29.10 19.02 27.44
N ASN A 127 -29.82 18.68 26.37
CA ASN A 127 -29.49 17.53 25.50
C ASN A 127 -29.32 17.94 24.02
N GLY A 128 -29.07 19.22 23.73
CA GLY A 128 -28.88 19.72 22.39
C GLY A 128 -27.72 20.70 22.37
N ASP A 129 -27.20 21.01 21.19
CA ASP A 129 -26.02 21.86 21.01
C ASP A 129 -26.30 23.31 21.46
N ASP A 130 -25.96 23.65 22.70
CA ASP A 130 -26.34 24.87 23.39
C ASP A 130 -25.25 25.94 23.36
N VAL A 131 -25.63 27.22 23.41
CA VAL A 131 -24.71 28.36 23.57
C VAL A 131 -25.04 29.08 24.87
N LEU A 132 -24.15 28.97 25.86
CA LEU A 132 -24.34 29.45 27.21
C LEU A 132 -23.28 30.49 27.56
N ASN A 133 -23.68 31.66 28.08
CA ASN A 133 -22.77 32.74 28.43
C ASN A 133 -23.10 33.29 29.82
N GLY A 134 -22.15 33.24 30.78
CA GLY A 134 -22.29 33.74 32.15
C GLY A 134 -22.33 35.26 32.23
N ALA A 135 -21.47 35.91 31.43
CA ALA A 135 -21.24 37.34 31.29
C ALA A 135 -20.32 37.92 32.37
N GLY A 136 -20.77 38.11 33.60
CA GLY A 136 -19.83 38.47 34.66
C GLY A 136 -20.34 38.09 36.04
N GLY A 137 -19.44 37.93 37.00
CA GLY A 137 -19.73 37.22 38.23
C GLY A 137 -18.97 35.91 38.27
N ASP A 138 -19.10 35.16 39.37
CA ASP A 138 -18.47 33.84 39.51
C ASP A 138 -19.55 32.81 39.15
N ASP A 139 -19.62 32.35 37.91
CA ASP A 139 -20.76 31.61 37.36
C ASP A 139 -20.56 30.09 37.36
N LEU A 140 -21.67 29.35 37.39
CA LEU A 140 -21.68 27.89 37.27
C LEU A 140 -22.47 27.48 36.02
N ILE A 141 -21.76 26.96 35.02
CA ILE A 141 -22.34 26.64 33.70
C ILE A 141 -22.14 25.15 33.39
N HIS A 142 -23.24 24.46 33.05
CA HIS A 142 -23.23 23.04 32.66
C HIS A 142 -23.90 22.85 31.29
N GLY A 143 -23.19 22.30 30.30
CA GLY A 143 -23.74 21.99 28.97
C GLY A 143 -24.68 20.78 28.98
N TRP A 144 -24.22 19.68 29.57
CA TRP A 144 -24.86 18.35 29.71
C TRP A 144 -24.66 17.40 28.53
N GLU A 145 -25.62 17.21 27.61
CA GLU A 145 -25.45 16.37 26.41
C GLU A 145 -25.59 17.26 25.18
N GLY A 146 -24.78 17.03 24.14
CA GLY A 146 -24.78 17.85 22.93
C GLY A 146 -23.41 18.50 22.72
N ASN A 147 -23.18 19.10 21.55
CA ASN A 147 -21.95 19.83 21.29
C ASN A 147 -22.15 21.30 21.67
N ASP A 148 -21.78 21.65 22.90
CA ASP A 148 -22.10 22.91 23.54
C ASP A 148 -20.98 23.96 23.37
N THR A 149 -21.33 25.23 23.55
CA THR A 149 -20.38 26.34 23.63
C THR A 149 -20.65 27.15 24.88
N LEU A 150 -19.72 27.13 25.84
CA LEU A 150 -19.82 27.75 27.15
C LEU A 150 -18.83 28.91 27.26
N PHE A 151 -19.30 30.07 27.71
CA PHE A 151 -18.49 31.26 28.00
C PHE A 151 -18.70 31.68 29.46
N GLY A 152 -17.65 31.76 30.27
CA GLY A 152 -17.69 32.29 31.64
C GLY A 152 -17.87 33.80 31.62
N GLY A 153 -16.84 34.51 31.18
CA GLY A 153 -16.85 35.96 31.02
C GLY A 153 -15.87 36.64 31.98
N ILE A 154 -16.34 37.50 32.87
CA ILE A 154 -15.48 38.15 33.87
C ILE A 154 -15.84 37.63 35.25
N GLY A 155 -14.88 37.06 35.97
CA GLY A 155 -15.03 36.52 37.31
C GLY A 155 -14.44 35.12 37.40
N ASN A 156 -14.58 34.46 38.55
CA ASN A 156 -14.01 33.13 38.72
C ASN A 156 -15.09 32.08 38.42
N ASP A 157 -15.10 31.59 37.19
CA ASP A 157 -16.16 30.76 36.63
C ASP A 157 -15.87 29.27 36.74
N THR A 158 -16.93 28.46 36.73
CA THR A 158 -16.87 26.99 36.70
C THR A 158 -17.70 26.48 35.52
N LEU A 159 -17.01 25.99 34.50
CA LEU A 159 -17.62 25.50 33.25
C LEU A 159 -17.45 23.99 33.16
N ASN A 160 -18.53 23.32 32.75
CA ASN A 160 -18.51 21.89 32.48
C ASN A 160 -19.30 21.59 31.20
N GLY A 161 -18.60 21.10 30.17
CA GLY A 161 -19.19 20.76 28.87
C GLY A 161 -20.22 19.64 29.01
N GLY A 162 -19.75 18.44 29.32
CA GLY A 162 -20.62 17.33 29.66
C GLY A 162 -20.34 16.13 28.78
N LEU A 163 -21.27 15.79 27.89
CA LEU A 163 -21.14 14.75 26.89
C LEU A 163 -21.30 15.37 25.50
N GLY A 164 -20.33 15.21 24.62
CA GLY A 164 -20.29 15.81 23.29
C GLY A 164 -18.97 16.51 23.01
N ASP A 165 -18.81 17.03 21.78
CA ASP A 165 -17.62 17.81 21.43
C ASP A 165 -17.85 19.28 21.83
N ASP A 166 -17.43 19.66 23.03
CA ASP A 166 -17.73 20.98 23.62
C ASP A 166 -16.62 22.02 23.38
N VAL A 167 -17.01 23.30 23.45
CA VAL A 167 -16.09 24.45 23.45
C VAL A 167 -16.29 25.28 24.70
N LEU A 168 -15.25 25.39 25.53
CA LEU A 168 -15.28 26.13 26.79
C LEU A 168 -14.32 27.32 26.73
N ASP A 169 -14.78 28.50 27.16
CA ASP A 169 -14.02 29.74 27.26
C ASP A 169 -14.25 30.37 28.64
N GLY A 170 -13.22 30.38 29.50
CA GLY A 170 -13.27 30.91 30.87
C GLY A 170 -13.43 32.43 30.87
N GLY A 171 -12.44 33.13 30.35
CA GLY A 171 -12.43 34.58 30.18
C GLY A 171 -11.41 35.27 31.08
N ASP A 172 -11.82 36.30 31.81
CA ASP A 172 -10.96 37.00 32.77
C ASP A 172 -11.30 36.52 34.19
N GLY A 173 -10.34 35.96 34.93
CA GLY A 173 -10.53 35.50 36.32
C GLY A 173 -9.86 34.15 36.55
N ASP A 174 -9.85 33.65 37.79
CA ASP A 174 -9.30 32.31 38.04
C ASP A 174 -10.40 31.26 37.80
N ASP A 175 -10.37 30.60 36.65
CA ASP A 175 -11.43 29.75 36.12
C ASP A 175 -11.14 28.25 36.27
N TRP A 176 -12.23 27.46 36.34
CA TRP A 176 -12.18 26.01 36.30
C TRP A 176 -12.99 25.48 35.12
N LEU A 177 -12.30 24.88 34.16
CA LEU A 177 -12.88 24.26 32.97
C LEU A 177 -12.64 22.75 33.05
N ALA A 178 -13.69 21.97 32.80
CA ALA A 178 -13.54 20.54 32.67
C ALA A 178 -14.60 19.93 31.77
N ASP A 179 -14.13 19.11 30.86
CA ASP A 179 -14.92 18.18 30.08
C ASP A 179 -14.51 16.74 30.45
N ASN A 180 -15.41 15.77 30.27
CA ASN A 180 -15.10 14.36 30.53
C ASN A 180 -15.23 13.48 29.28
N ASP A 181 -15.49 14.12 28.13
CA ASP A 181 -15.76 13.50 26.84
C ASP A 181 -14.70 13.88 25.78
N PRO A 182 -14.64 13.17 24.65
CA PRO A 182 -13.48 13.24 23.77
C PRO A 182 -13.50 14.35 22.73
N GLY A 183 -12.43 15.15 22.65
CA GLY A 183 -12.15 16.01 21.49
C GLY A 183 -12.35 17.50 21.73
N VAL A 184 -11.97 17.99 22.91
CA VAL A 184 -12.46 19.26 23.47
C VAL A 184 -11.56 20.44 23.10
N LEU A 185 -12.16 21.63 22.98
CA LEU A 185 -11.42 22.90 22.89
C LEU A 185 -11.68 23.76 24.12
N GLU A 186 -10.70 23.87 25.03
CA GLU A 186 -10.77 24.70 26.23
C GLU A 186 -9.81 25.88 26.15
N TYR A 187 -10.32 27.09 26.38
CA TYR A 187 -9.55 28.32 26.46
C TYR A 187 -9.80 29.00 27.81
N ALA A 188 -8.78 29.08 28.66
CA ALA A 188 -8.91 29.66 29.99
C ALA A 188 -9.01 31.18 29.97
N GLY A 189 -8.08 31.84 29.28
CA GLY A 189 -7.96 33.31 29.28
C GLY A 189 -6.95 33.80 30.33
N ASP A 190 -7.24 34.96 30.93
CA ASP A 190 -6.33 35.65 31.87
C ASP A 190 -6.70 35.31 33.32
N GLY A 191 -5.78 34.72 34.08
CA GLY A 191 -6.04 34.24 35.43
C GLY A 191 -5.11 33.11 35.82
N ASN A 192 -5.25 32.54 37.02
CA ASN A 192 -4.59 31.28 37.35
C ASN A 192 -5.61 30.15 37.19
N ASP A 193 -5.60 29.55 36.02
CA ASP A 193 -6.70 28.72 35.56
C ASP A 193 -6.42 27.23 35.71
N THR A 194 -7.47 26.42 35.70
CA THR A 194 -7.37 24.96 35.69
C THR A 194 -8.25 24.37 34.59
N LEU A 195 -7.62 23.64 33.66
CA LEU A 195 -8.25 22.99 32.50
C LEU A 195 -8.06 21.48 32.60
N ARG A 196 -9.09 20.72 32.22
CA ARG A 196 -9.10 19.24 32.32
C ARG A 196 -9.82 18.64 31.10
N GLY A 197 -9.06 18.04 30.19
CA GLY A 197 -9.56 17.42 28.96
C GLY A 197 -10.31 16.11 29.18
N GLY A 198 -9.78 15.23 30.02
CA GLY A 198 -10.46 13.99 30.40
C GLY A 198 -10.06 12.81 29.52
N ASN A 199 -10.98 12.24 28.73
CA ASN A 199 -10.62 11.20 27.75
C ASN A 199 -10.88 11.77 26.36
N GLY A 200 -9.95 11.67 25.42
CA GLY A 200 -10.08 12.24 24.10
C GLY A 200 -8.76 12.79 23.59
N ASN A 201 -8.81 13.41 22.42
CA ASN A 201 -7.68 14.19 21.93
C ASN A 201 -8.05 15.66 22.10
N ASP A 202 -7.56 16.28 23.17
CA ASP A 202 -8.04 17.57 23.65
C ASP A 202 -7.07 18.70 23.30
N ASN A 203 -7.58 19.93 23.24
CA ASN A 203 -6.82 21.13 22.92
C ASN A 203 -7.03 22.18 24.01
N LEU A 204 -6.08 22.24 24.94
CA LEU A 204 -6.13 23.07 26.13
C LEU A 204 -5.18 24.25 25.99
N ARG A 205 -5.68 25.47 26.18
CA ARG A 205 -4.88 26.70 26.03
C ARG A 205 -5.16 27.71 27.13
N SER A 206 -4.10 28.33 27.65
CA SER A 206 -4.20 29.44 28.59
C SER A 206 -3.37 30.65 28.14
N THR A 207 -3.54 31.82 28.78
CA THR A 207 -2.77 33.02 28.46
C THR A 207 -1.87 33.55 29.56
N THR A 208 -2.39 34.27 30.54
CA THR A 208 -1.52 34.91 31.54
C THR A 208 -1.90 34.50 32.95
N GLY A 209 -0.91 34.09 33.73
CA GLY A 209 -1.06 33.64 35.11
C GLY A 209 -0.44 32.26 35.30
N ASP A 210 -0.47 31.73 36.52
CA ASP A 210 0.16 30.44 36.83
C ASP A 210 -0.87 29.32 36.61
N ASP A 211 -0.87 28.71 35.43
CA ASP A 211 -1.96 27.83 34.98
C ASP A 211 -1.69 26.33 35.19
N VAL A 212 -2.76 25.54 35.26
CA VAL A 212 -2.70 24.07 35.32
C VAL A 212 -3.54 23.46 34.20
N LEU A 213 -2.88 22.77 33.26
CA LEU A 213 -3.53 22.07 32.15
C LEU A 213 -3.31 20.55 32.33
N GLU A 214 -4.39 19.78 32.39
CA GLU A 214 -4.37 18.30 32.47
C GLU A 214 -5.10 17.71 31.26
N GLY A 215 -4.36 17.08 30.33
CA GLY A 215 -4.90 16.43 29.12
C GLY A 215 -5.76 15.22 29.46
N GLY A 216 -5.12 14.15 29.94
CA GLY A 216 -5.79 12.93 30.39
C GLY A 216 -5.48 11.75 29.46
N ASP A 217 -6.49 10.99 29.06
CA ASP A 217 -6.31 9.84 28.15
C ASP A 217 -6.52 10.28 26.69
N GLY A 218 -5.52 10.19 25.83
CA GLY A 218 -5.56 10.38 24.38
C GLY A 218 -4.41 11.27 23.92
N ASN A 219 -4.44 11.74 22.67
CA ASN A 219 -3.33 12.52 22.10
C ASN A 219 -3.67 14.02 22.16
N ASP A 220 -3.14 14.70 23.16
CA ASP A 220 -3.54 16.05 23.55
C ASP A 220 -2.58 17.13 23.05
N TYR A 221 -3.11 18.35 22.92
CA TYR A 221 -2.33 19.57 22.65
C TYR A 221 -2.53 20.56 23.79
N LEU A 222 -1.47 20.78 24.57
CA LEU A 222 -1.46 21.70 25.71
C LEU A 222 -0.50 22.86 25.43
N ASP A 223 -1.00 24.10 25.52
CA ASP A 223 -0.23 25.30 25.19
C ASP A 223 -0.48 26.41 26.21
N ALA A 224 0.49 26.64 27.09
CA ALA A 224 0.47 27.73 28.07
C ALA A 224 1.48 28.83 27.71
N LEU A 225 1.04 30.08 27.87
CA LEU A 225 1.81 31.24 27.44
C LEU A 225 2.70 31.82 28.55
N TYR A 226 2.21 32.76 29.35
CA TYR A 226 3.03 33.51 30.32
C TYR A 226 2.62 33.19 31.75
N GLY A 227 3.58 32.76 32.56
CA GLY A 227 3.40 32.44 33.97
C GLY A 227 4.08 31.12 34.36
N HIS A 228 4.05 30.77 35.63
CA HIS A 228 4.66 29.53 36.12
C HIS A 228 3.69 28.36 35.97
N ASP A 229 3.60 27.84 34.74
CA ASP A 229 2.57 26.89 34.35
C ASP A 229 2.94 25.44 34.67
N THR A 230 1.92 24.59 34.82
CA THR A 230 2.04 23.13 34.95
C THR A 230 1.18 22.44 33.91
N LEU A 231 1.81 21.77 32.95
CA LEU A 231 1.14 20.97 31.91
C LEU A 231 1.37 19.48 32.20
N ARG A 232 0.31 18.68 32.06
CA ARG A 232 0.36 17.22 32.17
C ARG A 232 -0.39 16.61 30.98
N GLY A 233 0.32 15.89 30.12
CA GLY A 233 -0.25 15.19 28.96
C GLY A 233 -1.17 14.06 29.43
N GLY A 234 -0.61 13.03 30.05
CA GLY A 234 -1.36 11.93 30.60
C GLY A 234 -1.01 10.63 29.89
N ALA A 235 -1.95 9.99 29.21
CA ALA A 235 -1.71 8.76 28.47
C ALA A 235 -2.05 8.95 26.99
N GLY A 236 -1.09 8.77 26.09
CA GLY A 236 -1.21 9.01 24.66
C GLY A 236 0.00 9.78 24.16
N ASN A 237 0.00 10.16 22.89
CA ASN A 237 1.13 10.88 22.29
C ASN A 237 0.80 12.38 22.24
N ASP A 238 1.32 13.12 23.19
CA ASP A 238 0.93 14.48 23.51
C ASP A 238 1.88 15.55 22.94
N GLN A 239 1.38 16.78 22.82
CA GLN A 239 2.17 17.95 22.45
C GLN A 239 2.03 19.01 23.53
N LEU A 240 3.11 19.27 24.26
CA LEU A 240 3.12 20.21 25.38
C LEU A 240 4.06 21.37 25.08
N ARG A 241 3.55 22.59 25.24
CA ARG A 241 4.32 23.80 24.99
C ARG A 241 4.23 24.78 26.14
N VAL A 242 5.39 25.12 26.69
CA VAL A 242 5.59 26.25 27.61
C VAL A 242 6.46 27.29 26.94
N PHE A 243 5.96 28.53 26.87
CA PHE A 243 6.49 29.56 25.99
C PHE A 243 7.40 30.58 26.69
N ALA A 244 7.13 30.87 27.95
CA ALA A 244 7.86 31.85 28.72
C ALA A 244 9.02 31.20 29.48
N SER A 245 10.00 32.03 29.89
CA SER A 245 11.22 31.59 30.60
C SER A 245 11.11 31.86 32.11
N ASP A 246 9.92 31.60 32.64
CA ASP A 246 9.50 31.82 34.02
C ASP A 246 9.75 30.60 34.89
N GLY A 247 9.81 29.40 34.35
CA GLY A 247 10.09 28.17 35.11
C GLY A 247 8.84 27.32 35.27
N SER A 248 8.24 27.02 34.13
CA SER A 248 7.08 26.14 33.98
C SER A 248 7.52 24.68 33.94
N THR A 249 6.57 23.77 34.18
CA THR A 249 6.78 22.32 34.13
C THR A 249 5.86 21.71 33.08
N ALA A 250 6.41 20.92 32.17
CA ALA A 250 5.65 20.09 31.24
C ALA A 250 6.01 18.62 31.49
N ASP A 251 4.98 17.79 31.69
CA ASP A 251 5.08 16.36 31.99
C ASP A 251 4.24 15.59 30.96
N GLY A 252 4.89 14.83 30.07
CA GLY A 252 4.26 14.09 28.97
C GLY A 252 3.39 12.96 29.49
N GLY A 253 3.99 12.00 30.19
CA GLY A 253 3.30 10.89 30.84
C GLY A 253 3.56 9.56 30.13
N ASP A 254 2.52 8.83 29.78
CA ASP A 254 2.61 7.54 29.08
C ASP A 254 2.38 7.74 27.56
N GLY A 255 3.40 7.62 26.72
CA GLY A 255 3.29 7.65 25.26
C GLY A 255 4.50 8.34 24.63
N ASN A 256 4.44 8.62 23.33
CA ASN A 256 5.55 9.27 22.64
C ASN A 256 5.23 10.77 22.47
N ASP A 257 5.79 11.60 23.34
CA ASP A 257 5.38 12.99 23.51
C ASP A 257 6.35 14.01 22.85
N ASP A 258 5.85 15.17 22.41
CA ASP A 258 6.66 16.31 21.94
C ASP A 258 6.54 17.46 22.95
N LEU A 259 7.58 17.62 23.77
CA LEU A 259 7.67 18.63 24.80
C LEU A 259 8.58 19.76 24.35
N ARG A 260 8.09 21.00 24.48
CA ARG A 260 8.85 22.20 24.16
C ARG A 260 8.81 23.21 25.29
N GLY A 261 10.01 23.59 25.74
CA GLY A 261 10.22 24.66 26.70
C GLY A 261 11.45 25.51 26.40
N GLY A 262 11.75 26.42 27.31
CA GLY A 262 12.88 27.32 27.21
C GLY A 262 13.73 27.35 28.47
N VAL A 263 14.11 28.56 28.86
CA VAL A 263 15.06 28.80 29.95
C VAL A 263 14.32 28.78 31.29
N ASN A 264 14.85 28.03 32.27
CA ASN A 264 14.28 27.78 33.61
C ASN A 264 13.16 26.75 33.66
N ASP A 265 12.71 26.25 32.52
CA ASP A 265 11.64 25.25 32.46
C ASP A 265 12.14 23.84 32.75
N THR A 266 11.21 22.98 33.17
CA THR A 266 11.42 21.55 33.40
C THR A 266 10.52 20.75 32.46
N LEU A 267 11.14 19.89 31.64
CA LEU A 267 10.44 18.97 30.75
C LEU A 267 10.64 17.54 31.28
N LEU A 268 9.57 16.77 31.39
CA LEU A 268 9.56 15.37 31.83
C LEU A 268 8.84 14.56 30.75
N GLY A 269 9.51 13.65 30.04
CA GLY A 269 8.92 12.83 28.99
C GLY A 269 7.97 11.79 29.59
N GLY A 270 8.53 10.87 30.37
CA GLY A 270 7.75 9.87 31.11
C GLY A 270 8.06 8.46 30.64
N THR A 271 7.12 7.76 30.00
CA THR A 271 7.36 6.47 29.35
C THR A 271 6.99 6.55 27.89
N GLY A 272 7.79 5.94 27.02
CA GLY A 272 7.64 6.02 25.56
C GLY A 272 8.85 6.69 24.94
N ASP A 273 8.90 6.77 23.62
CA ASP A 273 10.02 7.41 22.91
C ASP A 273 9.71 8.90 22.74
N ASP A 274 10.19 9.73 23.65
CA ASP A 274 9.82 11.14 23.78
C ASP A 274 10.76 12.08 23.03
N LYS A 275 10.26 13.27 22.71
CA LYS A 275 11.02 14.36 22.11
C LYS A 275 10.98 15.61 22.97
N LEU A 276 12.15 16.01 23.47
CA LEU A 276 12.29 17.13 24.40
C LEU A 276 13.13 18.25 23.77
N ILE A 277 12.50 19.40 23.53
CA ILE A 277 13.13 20.56 22.88
C ILE A 277 13.29 21.71 23.89
N LEU A 278 14.54 22.10 24.15
CA LEU A 278 14.86 23.30 24.94
C LEU A 278 15.39 24.42 24.03
N ALA A 279 14.72 25.59 24.03
CA ALA A 279 15.08 26.74 23.18
C ALA A 279 15.25 28.06 23.96
N GLY A 280 16.34 28.81 23.72
CA GLY A 280 16.68 30.03 24.49
C GLY A 280 16.33 31.37 23.82
N TRP A 281 15.19 32.00 24.13
CA TRP A 281 14.71 33.17 23.35
C TRP A 281 15.11 34.57 23.83
N SER A 282 15.31 34.83 25.13
CA SER A 282 15.63 36.21 25.56
C SER A 282 16.37 36.38 26.90
N ALA A 283 16.58 35.31 27.68
CA ALA A 283 17.21 35.38 29.00
C ALA A 283 18.27 34.28 29.18
N ALA A 284 19.29 34.56 30.01
CA ALA A 284 20.25 33.55 30.42
C ALA A 284 19.69 32.71 31.57
N GLY A 285 19.87 31.38 31.54
CA GLY A 285 19.43 30.51 32.62
C GLY A 285 19.56 29.02 32.26
N LYS A 286 18.91 28.17 33.06
CA LYS A 286 19.09 26.71 33.02
C LYS A 286 17.77 26.01 32.71
N GLY A 287 17.70 25.23 31.63
CA GLY A 287 16.59 24.30 31.36
C GLY A 287 16.92 22.90 31.89
N VAL A 288 15.90 22.17 32.31
CA VAL A 288 16.00 20.76 32.74
C VAL A 288 15.11 19.92 31.85
N ALA A 289 15.62 18.80 31.35
CA ALA A 289 14.84 17.82 30.61
C ALA A 289 15.18 16.41 31.12
N ASP A 290 14.16 15.59 31.36
CA ASP A 290 14.27 14.19 31.77
C ASP A 290 13.40 13.38 30.80
N GLY A 291 14.01 12.49 30.02
CA GLY A 291 13.32 11.69 29.01
C GLY A 291 12.45 10.64 29.67
N GLY A 292 13.05 9.86 30.57
CA GLY A 292 12.33 8.83 31.31
C GLY A 292 12.62 7.47 30.71
N ALA A 293 11.59 6.66 30.44
CA ALA A 293 11.77 5.30 29.95
C ALA A 293 11.40 5.20 28.47
N GLY A 294 12.34 4.85 27.61
CA GLY A 294 12.15 4.75 26.16
C GLY A 294 13.39 5.28 25.45
N ASN A 295 13.36 5.38 24.14
CA ASN A 295 14.49 5.93 23.37
C ASN A 295 14.22 7.39 23.07
N ASP A 296 14.70 8.26 23.95
CA ASP A 296 14.31 9.67 23.95
C ASP A 296 15.23 10.52 23.06
N PHE A 297 14.66 11.58 22.50
CA PHE A 297 15.36 12.52 21.65
C PHE A 297 15.38 13.92 22.24
N PHE A 298 16.56 14.41 22.57
CA PHE A 298 16.77 15.75 23.09
C PHE A 298 17.30 16.68 22.01
N GLU A 299 16.63 17.81 21.79
CA GLU A 299 17.08 18.85 20.87
C GLU A 299 17.37 20.15 21.61
N ILE A 300 18.65 20.53 21.68
CA ILE A 300 19.07 21.76 22.37
C ILE A 300 19.32 22.86 21.35
N ARG A 301 18.49 23.90 21.40
CA ARG A 301 18.52 25.07 20.51
C ARG A 301 18.99 26.32 21.25
N PRO A 302 20.29 26.64 21.24
CA PRO A 302 20.78 27.91 21.77
C PRO A 302 20.46 29.02 20.74
N ASP A 303 19.28 29.63 20.84
CA ASP A 303 18.93 30.80 20.03
C ASP A 303 19.73 32.06 20.51
N LEU A 304 19.13 33.26 20.53
CA LEU A 304 19.79 34.53 20.88
C LEU A 304 20.19 34.64 22.37
N ALA A 305 19.87 33.65 23.21
CA ALA A 305 20.06 33.67 24.66
C ALA A 305 20.97 32.54 25.20
N GLN A 306 21.51 32.74 26.41
CA GLN A 306 22.44 31.80 27.06
C GLN A 306 21.70 30.68 27.81
N LEU A 307 21.44 29.54 27.15
CA LEU A 307 20.81 28.35 27.75
C LEU A 307 21.86 27.33 28.23
N GLU A 308 21.88 27.03 29.52
CA GLU A 308 22.50 25.83 30.10
C GLU A 308 21.45 24.72 30.16
N ALA A 309 21.77 23.52 29.69
CA ALA A 309 20.83 22.39 29.72
C ALA A 309 21.35 21.31 30.67
N VAL A 310 20.46 20.77 31.51
CA VAL A 310 20.72 19.56 32.29
C VAL A 310 19.74 18.49 31.87
N LEU A 311 20.28 17.42 31.34
CA LEU A 311 19.55 16.38 30.64
C LEU A 311 19.73 15.05 31.40
N THR A 312 18.65 14.30 31.48
CA THR A 312 18.63 12.92 31.99
C THR A 312 17.94 12.10 30.91
N GLY A 313 18.61 11.07 30.39
CA GLY A 313 18.01 10.17 29.40
C GLY A 313 17.03 9.22 30.06
N GLY A 314 17.51 8.51 31.08
CA GLY A 314 16.79 7.44 31.75
C GLY A 314 16.99 6.08 31.05
N PRO A 315 16.13 5.08 31.32
CA PRO A 315 16.29 3.77 30.70
C PRO A 315 15.96 3.77 29.20
N GLY A 316 16.97 3.57 28.35
CA GLY A 316 16.75 3.51 26.91
C GLY A 316 18.01 3.53 26.08
N SER A 317 17.86 3.87 24.80
CA SER A 317 18.93 4.30 23.90
C SER A 317 18.64 5.73 23.46
N ASP A 318 19.14 6.69 24.22
CA ASP A 318 18.74 8.09 24.07
C ASP A 318 19.67 8.84 23.11
N THR A 319 19.15 9.87 22.45
CA THR A 319 19.91 10.70 21.52
C THR A 319 19.89 12.16 21.96
N PHE A 320 21.08 12.72 22.17
CA PHE A 320 21.26 14.11 22.58
C PHE A 320 21.85 14.92 21.43
N GLN A 321 21.01 15.74 20.79
CA GLN A 321 21.41 16.62 19.69
C GLN A 321 21.66 18.04 20.17
N PHE A 322 22.82 18.57 19.83
CA PHE A 322 23.20 19.95 20.14
C PHE A 322 23.40 20.76 18.86
N LEU A 323 22.54 21.76 18.66
CA LEU A 323 22.61 22.68 17.52
C LEU A 323 23.37 23.97 17.89
N ALA A 324 24.00 24.62 16.91
CA ALA A 324 24.79 25.82 17.12
C ALA A 324 23.98 27.11 17.03
N GLY A 325 24.18 27.96 18.04
CA GLY A 325 23.76 29.34 18.08
C GLY A 325 24.34 30.02 19.32
N GLY A 326 24.70 31.31 19.20
CA GLY A 326 25.38 32.07 20.24
C GLY A 326 26.88 32.34 19.98
N SER A 327 27.42 33.34 20.67
CA SER A 327 28.79 33.85 20.45
C SER A 327 29.86 33.25 21.37
N GLU A 328 29.48 32.45 22.37
CA GLU A 328 30.37 31.75 23.31
C GLU A 328 29.76 30.39 23.69
N PRO A 329 30.54 29.30 23.80
CA PRO A 329 30.02 27.99 24.19
C PRO A 329 29.55 28.00 25.66
N LEU A 330 28.33 27.54 25.91
CA LEU A 330 27.88 27.18 27.25
C LEU A 330 28.08 25.68 27.46
N THR A 331 28.14 25.27 28.73
CA THR A 331 28.39 23.90 29.11
C THR A 331 27.09 23.21 29.45
N HIS A 332 26.67 22.24 28.65
CA HIS A 332 25.52 21.38 28.95
C HIS A 332 25.96 20.18 29.80
N THR A 333 25.03 19.57 30.52
CA THR A 333 25.28 18.39 31.37
C THR A 333 24.30 17.29 31.06
N ILE A 334 24.78 16.06 30.86
CA ILE A 334 23.96 14.85 30.83
C ILE A 334 24.29 14.05 32.10
N THR A 335 23.26 13.72 32.87
CA THR A 335 23.44 13.21 34.25
C THR A 335 23.64 11.70 34.34
N ASP A 336 23.22 10.95 33.31
CA ASP A 336 23.13 9.49 33.35
C ASP A 336 23.49 8.77 32.04
N PHE A 337 24.17 9.45 31.10
CA PHE A 337 24.59 8.89 29.80
C PHE A 337 25.18 7.47 29.93
N GLU A 338 24.59 6.50 29.23
CA GLU A 338 24.99 5.09 29.20
C GLU A 338 25.83 4.76 27.94
N PRO A 339 27.17 4.59 28.08
CA PRO A 339 28.02 4.23 26.94
C PRO A 339 27.66 2.88 26.31
N GLY A 340 27.68 2.84 24.99
CA GLY A 340 27.29 1.73 24.13
C GLY A 340 25.79 1.66 23.86
N LYS A 341 24.99 2.58 24.42
CA LYS A 341 23.55 2.67 24.18
C LYS A 341 23.11 4.05 23.73
N ASP A 342 23.53 5.08 24.46
CA ASP A 342 23.14 6.47 24.17
C ASP A 342 24.04 7.09 23.11
N LYS A 343 23.54 8.12 22.45
CA LYS A 343 24.19 8.79 21.32
C LYS A 343 24.28 10.29 21.51
N LEU A 344 25.44 10.83 21.19
CA LEU A 344 25.69 12.26 21.07
C LEU A 344 25.69 12.65 19.59
N ASP A 345 24.71 13.46 19.18
CA ASP A 345 24.67 14.05 17.85
C ASP A 345 25.19 15.49 17.87
N LEU A 346 26.25 15.73 17.10
CA LEU A 346 27.03 16.97 17.04
C LEU A 346 27.10 17.50 15.60
N PRO A 347 25.97 17.85 14.97
CA PRO A 347 25.89 18.14 13.54
C PRO A 347 26.77 19.32 13.10
N ASP A 348 26.96 20.34 13.96
CA ASP A 348 27.79 21.50 13.62
C ASP A 348 29.28 21.20 13.55
N VAL A 349 29.75 20.23 14.35
CA VAL A 349 31.14 19.77 14.28
C VAL A 349 31.37 19.05 12.96
N LYS A 350 30.39 18.26 12.50
CA LYS A 350 30.43 17.59 11.19
C LYS A 350 30.43 18.59 10.03
N LEU A 351 29.67 19.68 10.13
CA LEU A 351 29.69 20.75 9.12
C LEU A 351 31.05 21.48 9.05
N ALA A 352 31.72 21.68 10.19
CA ALA A 352 33.03 22.31 10.25
C ALA A 352 34.17 21.36 9.82
N TYR A 353 34.00 20.05 10.01
CA TYR A 353 34.97 19.02 9.66
C TYR A 353 34.28 17.79 9.05
N PRO A 354 33.92 17.84 7.75
CA PRO A 354 33.12 16.78 7.11
C PRO A 354 33.90 15.49 6.86
N ASN A 355 35.24 15.54 6.90
CA ASN A 355 36.09 14.42 6.50
C ASN A 355 36.99 13.99 7.66
N GLY A 356 36.75 12.78 8.19
CA GLY A 356 37.57 12.15 9.22
C GLY A 356 37.14 12.45 10.66
N ASN A 357 37.92 11.99 11.63
CA ASN A 357 37.58 12.06 13.05
C ASN A 357 37.90 13.45 13.66
N PRO A 358 36.91 14.22 14.15
CA PRO A 358 37.13 15.57 14.69
C PRO A 358 37.95 15.60 16.00
N PHE A 359 38.00 14.48 16.75
CA PHE A 359 38.92 14.33 17.89
C PHE A 359 40.38 14.26 17.42
N ALA A 360 40.64 13.56 16.30
CA ALA A 360 41.96 13.51 15.67
C ALA A 360 42.35 14.86 15.05
N GLY A 361 41.38 15.55 14.44
CA GLY A 361 41.53 16.87 13.86
C GLY A 361 41.75 17.99 14.90
N GLY A 362 41.54 17.71 16.18
CA GLY A 362 41.67 18.67 17.28
C GLY A 362 40.52 19.68 17.38
N TYR A 363 39.39 19.41 16.73
CA TYR A 363 38.16 20.21 16.84
C TYR A 363 37.34 19.81 18.07
N LEU A 364 37.40 18.54 18.47
CA LEU A 364 36.85 18.06 19.73
C LEU A 364 37.96 17.57 20.65
N HIS A 365 37.78 17.79 21.94
CA HIS A 365 38.67 17.27 22.98
C HIS A 365 37.85 16.65 24.10
N ALA A 366 38.09 15.37 24.39
CA ALA A 366 37.53 14.68 25.53
C ALA A 366 38.57 14.55 26.66
N GLU A 367 38.20 14.95 27.87
CA GLU A 367 39.05 14.92 29.06
C GLU A 367 38.28 14.27 30.24
N GLN A 368 38.91 13.32 30.93
CA GLN A 368 38.39 12.84 32.21
C GLN A 368 38.67 13.88 33.32
N ARG A 369 37.62 14.38 33.98
CA ARG A 369 37.72 15.24 35.16
C ARG A 369 37.02 14.61 36.36
N GLY A 370 37.80 14.00 37.25
CA GLY A 370 37.22 13.30 38.40
C GLY A 370 36.48 12.04 37.94
N ALA A 371 35.18 11.94 38.24
CA ALA A 371 34.31 10.87 37.76
C ALA A 371 33.66 11.20 36.41
N ASP A 372 33.72 12.47 35.96
CA ASP A 372 32.96 12.97 34.82
C ASP A 372 33.85 13.04 33.58
N THR A 373 33.25 12.92 32.40
CA THR A 373 33.91 13.17 31.12
C THR A 373 33.48 14.54 30.60
N VAL A 374 34.45 15.36 30.21
CA VAL A 374 34.21 16.69 29.65
C VAL A 374 34.62 16.70 28.18
N ILE A 375 33.65 17.00 27.32
CA ILE A 375 33.86 17.22 25.89
C ILE A 375 33.91 18.73 25.66
N SER A 376 34.99 19.17 25.04
CA SER A 376 35.25 20.58 24.74
C SER A 376 35.35 20.78 23.23
N LEU A 377 34.88 21.94 22.77
CA LEU A 377 34.88 22.32 21.36
C LEU A 377 35.98 23.36 21.10
N ASP A 378 36.77 23.16 20.03
CA ASP A 378 37.65 24.16 19.43
C ASP A 378 37.13 24.50 18.02
N PRO A 379 36.31 25.56 17.87
CA PRO A 379 35.63 25.87 16.60
C PRO A 379 36.56 26.20 15.43
N ASP A 380 37.80 26.66 15.72
CA ASP A 380 38.78 27.04 14.69
C ASP A 380 39.85 25.94 14.48
N GLY A 381 39.76 24.83 15.23
CA GLY A 381 40.74 23.75 15.28
C GLY A 381 42.11 24.17 15.82
N PRO A 382 43.10 23.26 15.85
CA PRO A 382 44.39 23.47 16.53
C PRO A 382 45.27 24.58 15.94
N ALA A 383 44.91 25.11 14.75
CA ALA A 383 45.63 26.18 14.04
C ALA A 383 44.95 27.57 14.15
N GLY A 384 43.81 27.66 14.83
CA GLY A 384 43.00 28.87 14.98
C GLY A 384 43.61 29.95 15.89
N SER A 385 43.13 31.18 15.74
CA SER A 385 43.52 32.32 16.62
C SER A 385 42.66 32.44 17.88
N LYS A 386 41.54 31.71 17.96
CA LYS A 386 40.76 31.53 19.19
C LYS A 386 41.28 30.28 19.88
N SER A 387 41.63 30.41 21.16
CA SER A 387 42.29 29.33 21.94
C SER A 387 41.44 28.95 23.16
N VAL A 388 40.12 29.14 23.05
CA VAL A 388 39.20 28.85 24.16
C VAL A 388 38.65 27.45 23.93
N ILE A 389 39.34 26.46 24.48
CA ILE A 389 38.77 25.14 24.79
C ILE A 389 37.75 25.40 25.91
N ALA A 390 36.52 25.74 25.55
CA ALA A 390 35.43 25.86 26.50
C ALA A 390 34.79 24.47 26.66
N PRO A 391 34.50 24.03 27.88
CA PRO A 391 33.66 22.86 28.11
C PRO A 391 32.32 23.06 27.40
N TYR A 392 31.97 22.12 26.54
CA TYR A 392 30.76 22.14 25.73
C TYR A 392 29.72 21.18 26.33
N LEU A 393 30.16 20.00 26.73
CA LEU A 393 29.33 18.97 27.33
C LEU A 393 30.05 18.31 28.51
N ILE A 394 29.32 18.05 29.59
CA ILE A 394 29.74 17.24 30.72
C ILE A 394 28.85 15.99 30.74
N LEU A 395 29.48 14.82 30.75
CA LEU A 395 28.83 13.54 31.04
C LEU A 395 29.15 13.17 32.48
N GLU A 396 28.17 13.31 33.39
CA GLU A 396 28.38 13.04 34.81
C GLU A 396 28.60 11.55 35.05
N ASN A 397 29.57 11.22 35.90
CA ASN A 397 29.89 9.83 36.29
C ASN A 397 30.22 8.86 35.13
N VAL A 398 30.49 9.38 33.92
CA VAL A 398 30.91 8.57 32.77
C VAL A 398 32.44 8.54 32.70
N ALA A 399 33.01 7.34 32.68
CA ALA A 399 34.43 7.15 32.44
C ALA A 399 34.75 7.36 30.95
N LEU A 400 35.74 8.21 30.63
CA LEU A 400 36.16 8.49 29.25
C LEU A 400 36.58 7.21 28.51
N ALA A 401 37.16 6.24 29.22
CA ALA A 401 37.57 4.97 28.64
C ALA A 401 36.39 4.01 28.33
N ALA A 402 35.18 4.32 28.78
CA ALA A 402 33.97 3.59 28.44
C ALA A 402 33.33 4.12 27.14
N LEU A 403 33.66 5.35 26.73
CA LEU A 403 33.17 5.92 25.49
C LEU A 403 33.87 5.27 24.28
N GLY A 404 33.07 4.83 23.33
CA GLY A 404 33.49 4.29 22.04
C GLY A 404 32.89 5.06 20.87
N PRO A 405 33.21 4.64 19.63
CA PRO A 405 32.71 5.32 18.43
C PRO A 405 31.19 5.34 18.33
N GLY A 406 30.51 4.27 18.79
CA GLY A 406 29.04 4.16 18.77
C GLY A 406 28.28 5.18 19.62
N ASP A 407 28.97 5.84 20.55
CA ASP A 407 28.39 6.87 21.42
C ASP A 407 28.26 8.24 20.73
N PHE A 408 28.79 8.37 19.51
CA PHE A 408 28.77 9.59 18.73
C PHE A 408 28.13 9.32 17.38
N ASP A 409 27.22 10.20 16.95
CA ASP A 409 26.64 10.10 15.62
C ASP A 409 27.74 10.20 14.55
N GLY A 410 27.68 9.34 13.53
CA GLY A 410 28.75 9.16 12.55
C GLY A 410 29.95 8.35 13.05
N TYR A 411 29.81 7.65 14.18
CA TYR A 411 30.73 6.61 14.66
C TYR A 411 32.16 7.11 14.92
N LEU A 412 32.28 8.20 15.69
CA LEU A 412 33.53 8.93 15.89
C LEU A 412 34.26 8.46 17.15
N ALA A 413 35.47 7.92 17.01
CA ALA A 413 36.24 7.47 18.17
C ALA A 413 36.77 8.66 19.02
N PRO A 414 36.45 8.76 20.32
CA PRO A 414 36.86 9.88 21.17
C PRO A 414 38.37 9.93 21.45
N ASP A 415 39.10 8.84 21.19
CA ASP A 415 40.56 8.77 21.29
C ASP A 415 41.30 9.29 20.04
N GLY A 416 40.56 9.67 18.99
CA GLY A 416 41.11 10.14 17.73
C GLY A 416 41.66 9.01 16.83
N SER A 417 41.35 7.74 17.10
CA SER A 417 41.74 6.64 16.23
C SER A 417 41.06 6.72 14.85
N SER A 418 41.76 6.18 13.85
CA SER A 418 41.35 6.12 12.44
C SER A 418 41.09 4.68 11.97
N THR A 419 40.84 3.76 12.91
CA THR A 419 40.51 2.37 12.59
C THR A 419 39.01 2.26 12.39
N GLY A 420 38.58 1.83 11.21
CA GLY A 420 37.19 1.47 10.98
C GLY A 420 36.81 0.19 11.72
N PHE A 421 35.52 -0.12 11.65
CA PHE A 421 34.88 -1.21 12.35
C PHE A 421 35.24 -2.58 11.80
N GLN A 422 35.00 -3.57 12.66
CA GLN A 422 35.04 -4.98 12.34
C GLN A 422 33.72 -5.55 12.87
N LEU A 423 32.69 -5.55 12.02
CA LEU A 423 31.34 -6.00 12.38
C LEU A 423 31.08 -7.37 11.77
N GLN A 424 30.42 -8.23 12.54
CA GLN A 424 30.00 -9.55 12.10
C GLN A 424 28.56 -9.76 12.58
N GLY A 425 27.66 -10.01 11.63
CA GLY A 425 26.29 -10.44 11.89
C GLY A 425 26.23 -11.81 12.53
N ALA A 426 25.10 -12.12 13.13
CA ALA A 426 24.83 -13.38 13.78
C ALA A 426 24.28 -14.37 12.74
N GLY A 427 23.15 -15.02 13.03
CA GLY A 427 22.39 -15.71 12.00
C GLY A 427 20.98 -15.15 11.98
N GLY A 428 20.36 -15.15 10.79
CA GLY A 428 19.16 -14.37 10.51
C GLY A 428 19.53 -13.00 9.95
N ASN A 429 18.51 -12.25 9.54
CA ASN A 429 18.69 -10.97 8.85
C ASN A 429 19.26 -9.89 9.78
N ASP A 430 20.44 -9.38 9.44
CA ASP A 430 21.18 -8.35 10.16
C ASP A 430 21.21 -7.02 9.40
N THR A 431 21.45 -5.92 10.13
CA THR A 431 21.73 -4.61 9.53
C THR A 431 22.99 -4.05 10.14
N LEU A 432 24.04 -3.95 9.32
CA LEU A 432 25.38 -3.52 9.71
C LEU A 432 25.70 -2.19 9.02
N THR A 433 26.16 -1.21 9.79
CA THR A 433 26.57 0.10 9.27
C THR A 433 27.98 0.41 9.73
N GLY A 434 28.83 0.75 8.76
CA GLY A 434 30.20 1.21 8.90
C GLY A 434 30.32 2.63 9.45
N SER A 435 31.49 3.21 9.27
CA SER A 435 31.91 4.51 9.73
C SER A 435 32.41 5.35 8.53
N GLN A 436 33.11 6.45 8.78
CA GLN A 436 33.77 7.23 7.72
C GLN A 436 35.23 6.79 7.50
N MET A 437 35.56 5.56 7.90
CA MET A 437 36.90 4.97 7.90
C MET A 437 36.84 3.57 7.29
N ALA A 438 37.98 3.01 6.87
CA ALA A 438 38.04 1.67 6.30
C ALA A 438 37.54 0.57 7.28
N ASP A 439 36.37 0.02 7.00
CA ASP A 439 35.66 -0.96 7.80
C ASP A 439 35.76 -2.38 7.22
N THR A 440 35.37 -3.38 8.02
CA THR A 440 35.11 -4.74 7.55
C THR A 440 33.80 -5.21 8.15
N LEU A 441 32.83 -5.50 7.29
CA LEU A 441 31.49 -5.95 7.65
C LEU A 441 31.26 -7.34 7.04
N SER A 442 30.71 -8.26 7.83
CA SER A 442 30.30 -9.59 7.36
C SER A 442 28.88 -9.88 7.85
N GLY A 443 27.94 -10.13 6.94
CA GLY A 443 26.54 -10.42 7.24
C GLY A 443 26.38 -11.78 7.90
N GLY A 444 26.81 -12.84 7.21
CA GLY A 444 26.78 -14.19 7.74
C GLY A 444 25.74 -15.04 7.03
N ALA A 445 24.65 -15.38 7.69
CA ALA A 445 23.57 -16.15 7.07
C ALA A 445 22.25 -15.46 7.36
N GLY A 446 21.41 -15.27 6.34
CA GLY A 446 20.20 -14.47 6.43
C GLY A 446 20.23 -13.35 5.38
N GLN A 447 19.11 -12.66 5.20
CA GLN A 447 19.07 -11.54 4.25
C GLN A 447 19.56 -10.28 4.96
N ASP A 448 20.82 -9.94 4.76
CA ASP A 448 21.54 -8.91 5.49
C ASP A 448 21.61 -7.59 4.71
N ARG A 449 21.70 -6.49 5.45
CA ARG A 449 21.93 -5.15 4.91
C ARG A 449 23.25 -4.60 5.43
N LEU A 450 24.22 -4.40 4.55
CA LEU A 450 25.55 -3.87 4.87
C LEU A 450 25.73 -2.49 4.20
N ASP A 451 26.14 -1.49 4.98
CA ASP A 451 26.40 -0.12 4.50
C ASP A 451 27.76 0.37 4.99
N GLY A 452 28.75 0.52 4.11
CA GLY A 452 30.13 0.94 4.45
C GLY A 452 30.26 2.44 4.73
N LEU A 453 29.36 3.25 4.17
CA LEU A 453 29.36 4.71 4.19
C LEU A 453 30.56 5.35 3.48
N GLY A 454 31.71 5.48 4.13
CA GLY A 454 32.87 6.09 3.51
C GLY A 454 34.14 5.52 4.09
N GLY A 455 35.17 5.32 3.29
CA GLY A 455 36.27 4.46 3.70
C GLY A 455 36.77 3.66 2.52
N ASN A 456 37.60 2.67 2.78
CA ASN A 456 37.92 1.67 1.76
C ASN A 456 37.55 0.34 2.41
N ASP A 457 36.33 -0.09 2.14
CA ASP A 457 35.64 -1.04 3.01
C ASP A 457 35.67 -2.45 2.41
N LEU A 458 35.60 -3.45 3.30
CA LEU A 458 35.43 -4.85 2.92
C LEU A 458 34.07 -5.33 3.43
N LEU A 459 33.12 -5.53 2.52
CA LEU A 459 31.76 -5.97 2.84
C LEU A 459 31.54 -7.36 2.23
N ASP A 460 31.05 -8.29 3.05
CA ASP A 460 30.82 -9.69 2.71
C ASP A 460 29.41 -10.09 3.19
N GLY A 461 28.48 -10.31 2.26
CA GLY A 461 27.08 -10.65 2.56
C GLY A 461 26.98 -12.01 3.25
N GLY A 462 27.35 -13.07 2.53
CA GLY A 462 27.44 -14.42 3.07
C GLY A 462 26.46 -15.38 2.39
N ASP A 463 25.57 -16.00 3.16
CA ASP A 463 24.52 -16.88 2.65
C ASP A 463 23.16 -16.15 2.66
N ASP A 464 22.32 -16.44 1.65
CA ASP A 464 21.01 -15.82 1.38
C ASP A 464 21.11 -14.43 0.71
N ALA A 465 19.97 -13.86 0.32
CA ALA A 465 19.92 -12.65 -0.50
C ALA A 465 20.24 -11.37 0.29
N ASP A 466 21.37 -10.75 0.00
CA ASP A 466 21.93 -9.61 0.71
C ASP A 466 21.81 -8.29 -0.05
N THR A 467 21.86 -7.18 0.70
CA THR A 467 21.97 -5.82 0.15
C THR A 467 23.21 -5.13 0.68
N ILE A 468 24.16 -4.86 -0.21
CA ILE A 468 25.48 -4.35 0.12
C ILE A 468 25.72 -3.00 -0.55
N ASN A 469 26.10 -2.00 0.23
CA ASN A 469 26.43 -0.65 -0.23
C ASN A 469 27.83 -0.26 0.26
N GLY A 470 28.80 -0.09 -0.64
CA GLY A 470 30.17 0.32 -0.33
C GLY A 470 30.21 1.76 0.17
N GLY A 471 29.79 2.70 -0.69
CA GLY A 471 29.69 4.10 -0.35
C GLY A 471 30.81 4.90 -1.01
N ALA A 472 31.49 5.77 -0.26
CA ALA A 472 32.57 6.58 -0.80
C ALA A 472 33.95 5.98 -0.50
N GLY A 473 34.71 5.72 -1.54
CA GLY A 473 36.10 5.26 -1.51
C GLY A 473 36.26 3.93 -2.24
N ASN A 474 37.38 3.25 -2.05
CA ASN A 474 37.71 2.08 -2.87
C ASN A 474 37.32 0.81 -2.15
N ASP A 475 36.15 0.28 -2.48
CA ASP A 475 35.50 -0.78 -1.71
C ASP A 475 35.65 -2.16 -2.35
N THR A 476 35.52 -3.20 -1.53
CA THR A 476 35.45 -4.59 -1.96
C THR A 476 34.15 -5.19 -1.45
N LEU A 477 33.25 -5.52 -2.37
CA LEU A 477 31.91 -6.03 -2.10
C LEU A 477 31.83 -7.50 -2.54
N ARG A 478 31.36 -8.37 -1.66
CA ARG A 478 31.08 -9.79 -1.97
C ARG A 478 29.66 -10.13 -1.57
N GLY A 479 28.84 -10.60 -2.51
CA GLY A 479 27.49 -11.08 -2.25
C GLY A 479 27.54 -12.41 -1.51
N GLY A 480 27.99 -13.46 -2.17
CA GLY A 480 28.15 -14.79 -1.59
C GLY A 480 27.22 -15.79 -2.25
N ASN A 481 26.39 -16.49 -1.47
CA ASN A 481 25.36 -17.37 -2.02
C ASN A 481 24.01 -16.67 -1.91
N GLY A 482 23.25 -16.56 -2.99
CA GLY A 482 21.93 -15.97 -2.95
C GLY A 482 21.82 -14.84 -3.97
N ALA A 483 20.59 -14.40 -4.24
CA ALA A 483 20.36 -13.34 -5.22
C ALA A 483 20.64 -11.97 -4.57
N ASP A 484 21.86 -11.46 -4.74
CA ASP A 484 22.36 -10.31 -4.01
C ASP A 484 22.19 -8.99 -4.76
N THR A 485 22.25 -7.88 -4.02
CA THR A 485 22.27 -6.52 -4.58
C THR A 485 23.48 -5.77 -4.07
N LEU A 486 24.44 -5.50 -4.96
CA LEU A 486 25.70 -4.82 -4.64
C LEU A 486 25.73 -3.42 -5.28
N THR A 487 26.11 -2.41 -4.51
CA THR A 487 26.27 -1.03 -4.97
C THR A 487 27.58 -0.41 -4.47
N GLY A 488 28.43 0.07 -5.39
CA GLY A 488 29.75 0.66 -5.08
C GLY A 488 29.69 2.15 -4.76
N ASN A 489 29.07 2.92 -5.66
CA ASN A 489 29.04 4.40 -5.70
C ASN A 489 30.35 5.05 -6.16
N ASP A 490 31.05 5.80 -5.30
CA ASP A 490 32.15 6.68 -5.70
C ASP A 490 33.49 6.07 -5.30
N GLY A 491 34.35 5.74 -6.26
CA GLY A 491 35.69 5.21 -6.00
C GLY A 491 36.05 4.07 -6.94
N ASP A 492 37.25 3.52 -6.79
CA ASP A 492 37.66 2.35 -7.59
C ASP A 492 37.29 1.06 -6.82
N ASP A 493 36.14 0.49 -7.18
CA ASP A 493 35.49 -0.61 -6.47
C ASP A 493 35.74 -1.98 -7.12
N THR A 494 35.66 -3.03 -6.30
CA THR A 494 35.70 -4.44 -6.72
C THR A 494 34.47 -5.18 -6.24
N PHE A 495 33.74 -5.81 -7.16
CA PHE A 495 32.54 -6.60 -6.89
C PHE A 495 32.77 -8.07 -7.21
N ASP A 496 32.15 -8.94 -6.42
CA ASP A 496 32.03 -10.37 -6.60
C ASP A 496 30.59 -10.74 -6.20
N GLY A 497 29.70 -10.97 -7.17
CA GLY A 497 28.29 -11.32 -6.90
C GLY A 497 28.21 -12.66 -6.18
N GLY A 498 28.71 -13.72 -6.82
CA GLY A 498 28.90 -15.02 -6.20
C GLY A 498 28.11 -16.11 -6.90
N ASP A 499 27.30 -16.85 -6.16
CA ASP A 499 26.37 -17.87 -6.69
C ASP A 499 24.93 -17.31 -6.69
N ASP A 500 24.13 -17.69 -7.69
CA ASP A 500 22.74 -17.23 -7.97
C ASP A 500 22.65 -15.89 -8.72
N ASP A 501 21.43 -15.42 -8.99
CA ASP A 501 21.16 -14.30 -9.91
C ASP A 501 21.33 -12.93 -9.22
N ASP A 502 22.42 -12.22 -9.51
CA ASP A 502 22.79 -11.00 -8.79
C ASP A 502 22.45 -9.68 -9.50
N TYR A 503 22.34 -8.59 -8.73
CA TYR A 503 22.22 -7.22 -9.23
C TYR A 503 23.42 -6.37 -8.81
N LEU A 504 24.28 -6.02 -9.77
CA LEU A 504 25.47 -5.21 -9.53
C LEU A 504 25.30 -3.82 -10.15
N PHE A 505 25.36 -2.78 -9.30
CA PHE A 505 25.26 -1.39 -9.72
C PHE A 505 26.50 -0.57 -9.35
N ASP A 506 27.10 0.03 -10.36
CA ASP A 506 28.30 0.84 -10.19
C ASP A 506 28.09 2.33 -10.56
N GLY A 507 28.80 3.19 -9.82
CA GLY A 507 28.85 4.64 -9.95
C GLY A 507 30.04 5.16 -10.75
N SER A 508 30.93 5.91 -10.09
CA SER A 508 32.05 6.61 -10.72
C SER A 508 33.38 6.03 -10.28
N GLY A 509 34.31 5.75 -11.21
CA GLY A 509 35.59 5.14 -10.86
C GLY A 509 36.16 4.26 -11.96
N SER A 510 37.20 3.50 -11.66
CA SER A 510 37.72 2.41 -12.50
C SER A 510 37.42 1.06 -11.87
N ASN A 511 36.24 0.51 -12.16
CA ASN A 511 35.68 -0.58 -11.37
C ASN A 511 35.92 -1.96 -12.01
N VAL A 512 35.94 -2.99 -11.17
CA VAL A 512 36.02 -4.40 -11.58
C VAL A 512 34.80 -5.13 -11.03
N LEU A 513 33.96 -5.66 -11.93
CA LEU A 513 32.73 -6.35 -11.55
C LEU A 513 32.77 -7.79 -12.05
N HIS A 514 32.58 -8.73 -11.14
CA HIS A 514 32.34 -10.15 -11.40
C HIS A 514 30.90 -10.47 -11.01
N GLY A 515 30.09 -10.92 -11.97
CA GLY A 515 28.73 -11.44 -11.72
C GLY A 515 28.83 -12.72 -10.91
N GLY A 516 29.41 -13.75 -11.51
CA GLY A 516 29.69 -15.01 -10.84
C GLY A 516 28.97 -16.16 -11.53
N ALA A 517 28.27 -17.00 -10.78
CA ALA A 517 27.47 -18.08 -11.32
C ALA A 517 25.99 -17.76 -11.17
N GLY A 518 25.29 -17.46 -12.25
CA GLY A 518 23.90 -17.04 -12.17
C GLY A 518 23.47 -16.25 -13.40
N HIS A 519 22.26 -15.74 -13.39
CA HIS A 519 21.78 -14.81 -14.41
C HIS A 519 21.91 -13.38 -13.93
N ASP A 520 23.09 -12.79 -14.12
CA ASP A 520 23.43 -11.55 -13.44
C ASP A 520 22.99 -10.31 -14.20
N ASN A 521 22.64 -9.25 -13.48
CA ASN A 521 22.28 -7.95 -14.05
C ASN A 521 23.28 -6.89 -13.61
N ILE A 522 24.14 -6.50 -14.54
CA ILE A 522 25.26 -5.61 -14.28
C ILE A 522 25.01 -4.26 -14.96
N ARG A 523 24.94 -3.19 -14.18
CA ARG A 523 24.64 -1.84 -14.68
C ARG A 523 25.74 -0.84 -14.34
N LEU A 524 26.29 -0.22 -15.40
CA LEU A 524 27.38 0.74 -15.32
C LEU A 524 26.89 2.17 -15.59
N SER A 525 27.11 3.09 -14.63
CA SER A 525 26.62 4.47 -14.72
C SER A 525 27.70 5.55 -14.94
N GLY A 526 28.98 5.17 -14.97
CA GLY A 526 30.13 6.03 -15.24
C GLY A 526 31.46 5.25 -15.25
N GLY A 527 32.59 5.94 -15.38
CA GLY A 527 33.90 5.33 -15.14
C GLY A 527 34.56 4.57 -16.31
N ASP A 528 35.69 3.91 -16.01
CA ASP A 528 36.45 3.02 -16.90
C ASP A 528 36.44 1.59 -16.33
N ASN A 529 35.50 0.76 -16.77
CA ASN A 529 35.14 -0.48 -16.08
C ASN A 529 35.64 -1.75 -16.77
N ARG A 530 35.88 -2.79 -15.98
CA ARG A 530 36.04 -4.18 -16.41
C ARG A 530 34.90 -5.01 -15.85
N VAL A 531 34.21 -5.73 -16.73
CA VAL A 531 33.05 -6.55 -16.37
C VAL A 531 33.27 -7.98 -16.83
N TYR A 532 33.01 -8.90 -15.92
CA TYR A 532 32.98 -10.34 -16.12
C TYR A 532 31.58 -10.81 -15.72
N GLY A 533 30.79 -11.35 -16.65
CA GLY A 533 29.51 -12.00 -16.30
C GLY A 533 29.77 -13.39 -15.68
N ASP A 534 30.81 -14.06 -16.18
CA ASP A 534 31.27 -15.38 -15.76
C ASP A 534 30.37 -16.52 -16.25
N ALA A 535 29.52 -17.15 -15.45
CA ALA A 535 28.71 -18.29 -15.89
C ALA A 535 27.21 -18.03 -15.74
N GLY A 536 26.43 -18.22 -16.80
CA GLY A 536 24.98 -18.21 -16.76
C GLY A 536 24.35 -17.47 -17.92
N ILE A 537 23.48 -16.49 -17.68
CA ILE A 537 22.90 -15.68 -18.77
C ILE A 537 22.84 -14.25 -18.27
N ASP A 538 23.84 -13.48 -18.67
CA ASP A 538 24.13 -12.21 -18.03
C ASP A 538 23.59 -11.06 -18.85
N PHE A 539 23.18 -10.01 -18.15
CA PHE A 539 22.70 -8.79 -18.74
C PHE A 539 23.56 -7.60 -18.32
N VAL A 540 24.46 -7.18 -19.21
CA VAL A 540 25.34 -6.03 -18.99
C VAL A 540 24.78 -4.79 -19.68
N THR A 541 24.42 -3.77 -18.90
CA THR A 541 23.94 -2.47 -19.39
C THR A 541 24.96 -1.36 -19.13
N ILE A 542 25.35 -0.65 -20.19
CA ILE A 542 26.33 0.45 -20.13
C ILE A 542 25.64 1.77 -20.46
N GLU A 543 25.49 2.63 -19.45
CA GLU A 543 24.79 3.92 -19.56
C GLU A 543 25.74 5.10 -19.77
N LYS A 544 26.92 5.09 -19.15
CA LYS A 544 28.02 6.06 -19.41
C LYS A 544 29.39 5.44 -19.15
N GLY A 545 30.44 6.07 -19.69
CA GLY A 545 31.84 5.70 -19.44
C GLY A 545 32.52 4.90 -20.56
N SER A 546 33.51 4.10 -20.17
CA SER A 546 34.21 3.12 -21.01
C SER A 546 34.09 1.75 -20.36
N ALA A 547 34.05 0.68 -21.17
CA ALA A 547 33.93 -0.67 -20.63
C ALA A 547 34.70 -1.71 -21.46
N ILE A 548 35.35 -2.64 -20.76
CA ILE A 548 35.85 -3.90 -21.32
C ILE A 548 35.01 -5.00 -20.68
N ILE A 549 34.26 -5.73 -21.51
CA ILE A 549 33.28 -6.72 -21.08
C ILE A 549 33.71 -8.10 -21.59
N ASP A 550 33.57 -9.09 -20.72
CA ASP A 550 33.63 -10.52 -21.00
C ASP A 550 32.39 -11.13 -20.36
N ALA A 551 31.34 -11.42 -21.14
CA ALA A 551 30.07 -11.87 -20.56
C ALA A 551 30.19 -13.32 -20.07
N GLY A 552 30.77 -14.23 -20.85
CA GLY A 552 31.28 -15.50 -20.34
C GLY A 552 30.56 -16.69 -20.95
N ASP A 553 30.21 -17.69 -20.15
CA ASP A 553 29.46 -18.86 -20.61
C ASP A 553 27.97 -18.54 -20.51
N GLY A 554 27.25 -18.40 -21.62
CA GLY A 554 25.87 -17.94 -21.58
C GLY A 554 25.29 -17.50 -22.91
N ASN A 555 23.97 -17.26 -22.95
CA ASN A 555 23.36 -16.54 -24.06
C ASN A 555 23.17 -15.09 -23.64
N ASP A 556 24.27 -14.36 -23.58
CA ASP A 556 24.33 -13.12 -22.82
C ASP A 556 23.74 -11.95 -23.58
N ARG A 557 23.40 -10.89 -22.85
CA ARG A 557 22.92 -9.65 -23.41
C ARG A 557 23.80 -8.49 -23.01
N ILE A 558 24.30 -7.76 -24.01
CA ILE A 558 25.11 -6.56 -23.81
C ILE A 558 24.38 -5.37 -24.44
N ALA A 559 24.00 -4.41 -23.60
CA ALA A 559 23.23 -3.23 -24.00
C ALA A 559 24.00 -1.93 -23.79
N VAL A 560 24.34 -1.26 -24.87
CA VAL A 560 25.03 0.04 -24.84
C VAL A 560 24.01 1.15 -25.05
N THR A 561 23.55 1.78 -23.96
CA THR A 561 22.31 2.59 -23.95
C THR A 561 22.51 4.11 -23.85
N GLY A 562 23.70 4.60 -23.46
CA GLY A 562 23.98 6.04 -23.31
C GLY A 562 25.27 6.54 -23.97
N ILE A 563 25.85 7.63 -23.42
CA ILE A 563 27.01 8.33 -24.02
C ILE A 563 28.29 7.64 -23.58
N GLN A 564 28.99 7.01 -24.54
CA GLN A 564 30.17 6.18 -24.27
C GLN A 564 31.40 6.65 -25.03
N THR A 565 32.58 6.43 -24.44
CA THR A 565 33.84 6.72 -25.14
C THR A 565 34.45 5.50 -25.81
N ASP A 566 34.75 4.40 -25.11
CA ASP A 566 35.33 3.20 -25.70
C ASP A 566 34.71 1.94 -25.07
N VAL A 567 34.03 1.12 -25.88
CA VAL A 567 33.43 -0.15 -25.43
C VAL A 567 33.99 -1.30 -26.24
N THR A 568 34.58 -2.28 -25.55
CA THR A 568 35.01 -3.56 -26.11
C THR A 568 34.23 -4.66 -25.41
N ALA A 569 33.58 -5.52 -26.18
CA ALA A 569 32.76 -6.60 -25.68
C ALA A 569 33.26 -7.95 -26.23
N THR A 570 33.24 -8.94 -25.36
CA THR A 570 33.45 -10.36 -25.65
C THR A 570 32.20 -11.04 -25.11
N GLY A 571 31.48 -11.74 -25.98
CA GLY A 571 30.26 -12.44 -25.58
C GLY A 571 30.59 -13.73 -24.84
N GLY A 572 31.57 -14.47 -25.35
CA GLY A 572 32.01 -15.73 -24.80
C GLY A 572 31.33 -16.91 -25.48
N ALA A 573 30.86 -17.88 -24.71
CA ALA A 573 30.31 -19.12 -25.21
C ALA A 573 28.78 -19.12 -25.16
N GLY A 574 28.15 -19.10 -26.33
CA GLY A 574 26.71 -19.26 -26.48
C GLY A 574 26.23 -18.40 -27.62
N ARG A 575 24.99 -17.95 -27.55
CA ARG A 575 24.38 -17.08 -28.57
C ARG A 575 24.07 -15.73 -27.97
N ASP A 576 25.01 -14.81 -28.12
CA ASP A 576 24.98 -13.53 -27.43
C ASP A 576 24.25 -12.46 -28.22
N ARG A 577 23.65 -11.49 -27.52
CA ARG A 577 22.84 -10.41 -28.11
C ARG A 577 23.38 -9.04 -27.75
N TYR A 578 23.70 -8.27 -28.77
CA TYR A 578 24.24 -6.92 -28.64
C TYR A 578 23.23 -5.86 -29.08
N THR A 579 22.91 -4.91 -28.22
CA THR A 579 21.94 -3.81 -28.48
C THR A 579 22.58 -2.44 -28.30
N PHE A 580 22.13 -1.45 -29.09
CA PHE A 580 22.80 -0.14 -29.17
C PHE A 580 21.79 1.00 -29.26
N ALA A 581 21.93 2.00 -28.38
CA ALA A 581 21.12 3.20 -28.44
C ALA A 581 21.60 4.18 -29.52
N SER A 582 20.66 5.03 -29.95
CA SER A 582 20.90 6.06 -30.98
C SER A 582 21.89 7.16 -30.58
N THR A 583 22.27 7.21 -29.31
CA THR A 583 23.17 8.16 -28.65
C THR A 583 24.65 7.75 -28.73
N LEU A 584 24.95 6.60 -29.34
CA LEU A 584 26.32 6.07 -29.44
C LEU A 584 27.28 7.07 -30.12
N GLU A 585 28.36 7.45 -29.43
CA GLU A 585 29.36 8.41 -29.94
C GLU A 585 30.53 7.73 -30.69
N LYS A 586 30.93 6.53 -30.26
CA LYS A 586 32.01 5.74 -30.87
C LYS A 586 31.56 4.31 -31.18
N PRO A 587 32.18 3.63 -32.16
CA PRO A 587 31.82 2.25 -32.47
C PRO A 587 32.10 1.31 -31.29
N VAL A 588 31.21 0.34 -31.08
CA VAL A 588 31.44 -0.78 -30.16
C VAL A 588 32.27 -1.84 -30.86
N THR A 589 33.31 -2.36 -30.20
CA THR A 589 34.14 -3.44 -30.75
C THR A 589 33.73 -4.77 -30.12
N ILE A 590 33.28 -5.73 -30.94
CA ILE A 590 32.98 -7.10 -30.51
C ILE A 590 34.14 -8.00 -30.93
N THR A 591 34.71 -8.77 -29.98
CA THR A 591 36.00 -9.43 -30.19
C THR A 591 35.91 -10.86 -30.74
N ASP A 592 34.79 -11.54 -30.52
CA ASP A 592 34.61 -12.99 -30.71
C ASP A 592 33.33 -13.39 -31.44
N PHE A 593 32.63 -12.42 -32.05
CA PHE A 593 31.32 -12.60 -32.69
C PHE A 593 31.18 -13.91 -33.51
N ALA A 594 30.33 -14.83 -33.05
CA ALA A 594 30.00 -16.07 -33.71
C ALA A 594 28.98 -15.87 -34.83
N THR A 595 29.14 -16.54 -35.97
CA THR A 595 28.26 -16.39 -37.16
C THR A 595 27.43 -17.64 -37.44
N GLY A 596 26.28 -17.49 -38.11
CA GLY A 596 25.37 -18.59 -38.50
C GLY A 596 24.19 -18.82 -37.54
N LYS A 597 23.44 -19.91 -37.74
CA LYS A 597 22.18 -20.25 -37.03
C LYS A 597 22.27 -20.20 -35.50
N ASP A 598 23.40 -20.68 -34.95
CA ASP A 598 23.65 -20.69 -33.50
C ASP A 598 24.67 -19.62 -33.07
N GLY A 599 24.99 -18.69 -33.98
CA GLY A 599 25.90 -17.59 -33.70
C GLY A 599 25.17 -16.36 -33.15
N ASP A 600 25.98 -15.42 -32.68
CA ASP A 600 25.56 -14.19 -32.01
C ASP A 600 24.66 -13.30 -32.87
N ILE A 601 23.94 -12.42 -32.18
CA ILE A 601 22.93 -11.51 -32.72
C ILE A 601 23.36 -10.06 -32.48
N VAL A 602 23.43 -9.28 -33.55
CA VAL A 602 23.43 -7.82 -33.47
C VAL A 602 22.00 -7.31 -33.63
N ASP A 603 21.52 -6.51 -32.68
CA ASP A 603 20.22 -5.85 -32.74
C ASP A 603 20.36 -4.36 -33.07
N PRO A 604 20.20 -3.98 -34.35
CA PRO A 604 20.32 -2.59 -34.78
C PRO A 604 19.04 -1.77 -34.55
N PHE A 605 17.90 -2.37 -34.19
CA PHE A 605 16.61 -1.67 -34.16
C PHE A 605 16.48 -0.72 -32.99
N THR A 606 17.10 -1.08 -31.86
CA THR A 606 17.23 -0.21 -30.67
C THR A 606 17.88 1.15 -31.00
N PHE A 607 18.65 1.24 -32.09
CA PHE A 607 19.28 2.47 -32.57
C PHE A 607 18.29 3.44 -33.24
N PHE A 608 17.17 2.96 -33.79
CA PHE A 608 16.23 3.80 -34.56
C PHE A 608 15.04 4.32 -33.75
N SER A 609 14.91 3.95 -32.47
CA SER A 609 13.88 4.43 -31.51
C SER A 609 12.39 4.25 -31.92
N ASP A 610 12.12 3.68 -33.09
CA ASP A 610 10.78 3.49 -33.64
C ASP A 610 10.61 2.02 -34.03
N THR A 611 9.65 1.35 -33.38
CA THR A 611 9.31 -0.06 -33.58
C THR A 611 8.57 -0.32 -34.90
N SER A 612 8.23 0.72 -35.67
CA SER A 612 7.44 0.64 -36.91
C SER A 612 8.27 0.52 -38.20
N HIS A 613 9.36 -0.25 -38.19
CA HIS A 613 10.15 -0.51 -39.40
C HIS A 613 9.78 -1.85 -40.05
N PRO A 614 8.76 -1.94 -40.94
CA PRO A 614 8.33 -3.18 -41.58
C PRO A 614 9.25 -3.65 -42.73
N ALA A 615 10.50 -3.20 -42.77
CA ALA A 615 11.40 -3.46 -43.90
C ALA A 615 12.84 -3.75 -43.47
N ASN A 616 13.48 -4.68 -44.18
CA ASN A 616 14.90 -4.99 -44.01
C ASN A 616 15.77 -3.72 -44.17
N LEU A 617 16.45 -3.30 -43.11
CA LEU A 617 17.23 -2.06 -43.05
C LEU A 617 18.44 -2.04 -44.01
N PHE A 618 18.93 -3.22 -44.42
CA PHE A 618 19.95 -3.33 -45.48
C PHE A 618 19.35 -3.06 -46.87
N LEU A 619 18.08 -3.43 -47.09
CA LEU A 619 17.36 -3.15 -48.34
C LEU A 619 16.99 -1.67 -48.45
N THR A 620 16.58 -1.04 -47.34
CA THR A 620 16.26 0.41 -47.31
C THR A 620 17.51 1.28 -47.40
N GLY A 621 18.70 0.69 -47.29
CA GLY A 621 19.99 1.38 -47.34
C GLY A 621 20.33 2.16 -46.07
N GLN A 622 19.62 1.90 -44.96
CA GLN A 622 19.94 2.46 -43.64
C GLN A 622 21.08 1.71 -42.95
N LEU A 623 21.28 0.43 -43.28
CA LEU A 623 22.42 -0.37 -42.83
C LEU A 623 23.29 -0.82 -44.00
N ARG A 624 24.60 -0.93 -43.75
CA ARG A 624 25.54 -1.64 -44.64
C ARG A 624 26.65 -2.32 -43.86
N LEU A 625 27.16 -3.41 -44.43
CA LEU A 625 28.40 -4.05 -43.98
C LEU A 625 29.59 -3.60 -44.84
N GLN A 626 30.75 -3.42 -44.22
CA GLN A 626 32.01 -3.14 -44.91
C GLN A 626 33.14 -4.00 -44.35
N GLN A 627 33.78 -4.82 -45.19
CA GLN A 627 34.97 -5.59 -44.78
C GLN A 627 36.18 -4.66 -44.73
N GLN A 628 36.89 -4.65 -43.60
CA GLN A 628 38.11 -3.89 -43.37
C GLN A 628 39.21 -4.84 -42.89
N GLY A 629 40.01 -5.36 -43.82
CA GLY A 629 41.00 -6.39 -43.49
C GLY A 629 40.33 -7.67 -42.99
N ALA A 630 40.64 -8.10 -41.77
CA ALA A 630 40.03 -9.27 -41.13
C ALA A 630 38.68 -8.96 -40.44
N ASP A 631 38.36 -7.68 -40.22
CA ASP A 631 37.21 -7.23 -39.44
C ASP A 631 36.06 -6.82 -40.35
N THR A 632 34.81 -6.93 -39.88
CA THR A 632 33.62 -6.44 -40.56
C THR A 632 33.01 -5.28 -39.80
N TRP A 633 32.73 -4.18 -40.48
CA TRP A 633 32.11 -2.99 -39.90
C TRP A 633 30.63 -2.95 -40.27
N LEU A 634 29.75 -2.87 -39.26
CA LEU A 634 28.35 -2.53 -39.44
C LEU A 634 28.21 -1.01 -39.34
N GLN A 635 27.70 -0.41 -40.41
CA GLN A 635 27.55 1.03 -40.52
C GLN A 635 26.08 1.42 -40.70
N VAL A 636 25.72 2.54 -40.10
CA VAL A 636 24.35 3.06 -40.06
C VAL A 636 24.27 4.44 -40.69
N ASP A 637 23.20 4.69 -41.43
CA ASP A 637 22.75 5.99 -41.91
C ASP A 637 21.35 6.26 -41.35
N LYS A 638 21.30 7.06 -40.27
CA LYS A 638 20.06 7.31 -39.49
C LYS A 638 18.96 7.99 -40.32
N ASP A 639 19.33 8.88 -41.24
CA ASP A 639 18.39 9.64 -42.06
C ASP A 639 18.06 8.92 -43.39
N GLY A 640 18.66 7.75 -43.60
CA GLY A 640 18.54 6.94 -44.80
C GLY A 640 19.12 7.61 -46.06
N PRO A 641 19.04 6.93 -47.21
CA PRO A 641 19.71 7.36 -48.45
C PRO A 641 19.21 8.68 -49.05
N ALA A 642 18.11 9.25 -48.53
CA ALA A 642 17.56 10.54 -48.95
C ALA A 642 18.00 11.71 -48.05
N GLY A 643 18.60 11.44 -46.90
CA GLY A 643 19.13 12.43 -45.96
C GLY A 643 20.51 12.96 -46.35
N ALA A 644 21.00 13.95 -45.59
CA ALA A 644 22.36 14.49 -45.74
C ALA A 644 23.40 13.73 -44.88
N GLY A 645 22.99 12.63 -44.25
CA GLY A 645 23.83 11.79 -43.38
C GLY A 645 24.91 11.03 -44.15
N GLU A 646 26.06 10.85 -43.52
CA GLU A 646 27.09 9.89 -43.96
C GLU A 646 27.00 8.65 -43.08
N PHE A 647 27.24 7.46 -43.67
CA PHE A 647 27.35 6.21 -42.92
C PHE A 647 28.39 6.33 -41.80
N LYS A 648 27.97 6.07 -40.57
CA LYS A 648 28.84 5.98 -39.39
C LYS A 648 29.01 4.53 -38.98
N THR A 649 30.22 4.14 -38.57
CA THR A 649 30.44 2.81 -38.00
C THR A 649 29.79 2.74 -36.63
N MET A 650 28.91 1.78 -36.44
CA MET A 650 28.22 1.52 -35.17
C MET A 650 28.92 0.37 -34.43
N VAL A 651 29.26 -0.69 -35.16
CA VAL A 651 29.86 -1.91 -34.58
C VAL A 651 31.04 -2.36 -35.44
N ILE A 652 32.11 -2.80 -34.77
CA ILE A 652 33.26 -3.47 -35.38
C ILE A 652 33.27 -4.92 -34.90
N LEU A 653 32.99 -5.85 -35.81
CA LEU A 653 33.08 -7.29 -35.57
C LEU A 653 34.50 -7.76 -35.90
N ARG A 654 35.29 -8.08 -34.89
CA ARG A 654 36.69 -8.46 -35.06
C ARG A 654 36.80 -9.85 -35.67
N ASN A 655 37.78 -10.02 -36.57
CA ASN A 655 38.09 -11.29 -37.24
C ASN A 655 36.89 -11.97 -37.94
N THR A 656 35.81 -11.22 -38.19
CA THR A 656 34.56 -11.74 -38.76
C THR A 656 34.54 -11.46 -40.26
N GLN A 657 34.27 -12.51 -41.05
CA GLN A 657 34.13 -12.37 -42.51
C GLN A 657 32.68 -11.99 -42.86
N MET A 658 32.50 -10.92 -43.63
CA MET A 658 31.19 -10.43 -44.04
C MET A 658 30.34 -11.52 -44.72
N ALA A 659 30.97 -12.40 -45.50
CA ALA A 659 30.28 -13.46 -46.23
C ALA A 659 29.75 -14.60 -45.33
N ALA A 660 30.14 -14.64 -44.06
CA ALA A 660 29.66 -15.62 -43.08
C ALA A 660 28.42 -15.14 -42.31
N LEU A 661 28.09 -13.85 -42.38
CA LEU A 661 26.93 -13.28 -41.70
C LEU A 661 25.65 -13.62 -42.48
N THR A 662 24.68 -14.23 -41.79
CA THR A 662 23.35 -14.57 -42.31
C THR A 662 22.28 -13.71 -41.63
N ASN A 663 21.01 -13.93 -41.96
CA ASN A 663 19.86 -13.38 -41.24
C ASN A 663 19.88 -13.77 -39.74
N ASP A 664 20.41 -14.95 -39.40
CA ASP A 664 20.46 -15.44 -38.01
C ASP A 664 21.29 -14.56 -37.07
N ASN A 665 22.22 -13.78 -37.64
CA ASN A 665 23.12 -12.90 -36.90
C ASN A 665 22.59 -11.47 -36.69
N PHE A 666 21.39 -11.18 -37.17
CA PHE A 666 20.74 -9.89 -36.97
C PHE A 666 19.35 -10.09 -36.38
N ALA A 667 18.99 -9.26 -35.40
CA ALA A 667 17.65 -9.31 -34.82
C ALA A 667 16.58 -9.20 -35.92
N GLN A 668 15.43 -9.83 -35.70
CA GLN A 668 14.29 -9.83 -36.64
C GLN A 668 14.60 -10.45 -38.02
N GLY A 669 15.62 -11.31 -38.12
CA GLY A 669 15.90 -12.11 -39.32
C GLY A 669 16.28 -11.29 -40.55
N ILE A 670 16.80 -10.06 -40.39
CA ILE A 670 17.12 -9.21 -41.54
C ILE A 670 18.38 -9.70 -42.27
N HIS A 671 18.20 -10.18 -43.52
CA HIS A 671 19.33 -10.68 -44.29
C HIS A 671 20.27 -9.54 -44.78
N PRO A 672 21.61 -9.62 -44.55
CA PRO A 672 22.55 -8.54 -44.86
C PRO A 672 22.73 -8.23 -46.35
N SER A 673 22.30 -9.12 -47.25
CA SER A 673 22.29 -8.85 -48.70
C SER A 673 21.08 -8.03 -49.17
N GLY A 674 20.16 -7.68 -48.28
CA GLY A 674 18.93 -6.94 -48.62
C GLY A 674 17.94 -7.76 -49.47
N THR A 675 18.01 -9.09 -49.43
CA THR A 675 17.09 -9.96 -50.19
C THR A 675 15.79 -10.21 -49.43
N SER A 676 14.70 -10.34 -50.17
CA SER A 676 13.39 -10.70 -49.65
C SER A 676 13.10 -12.22 -49.78
N GLN A 677 13.84 -13.07 -49.06
CA GLN A 677 13.40 -14.45 -48.80
C GLN A 677 12.93 -14.60 -47.36
N GLY A 678 11.74 -15.19 -47.18
CA GLY A 678 11.27 -15.66 -45.88
C GLY A 678 11.93 -16.98 -45.48
N GLU A 679 11.89 -17.26 -44.19
CA GLU A 679 12.57 -18.32 -43.47
C GLU A 679 11.81 -19.65 -43.58
N THR A 680 12.51 -20.75 -43.37
CA THR A 680 11.91 -22.08 -43.22
C THR A 680 12.55 -22.73 -42.02
N ILE A 681 11.85 -22.70 -40.90
CA ILE A 681 12.27 -23.22 -39.60
C ILE A 681 11.42 -24.45 -39.32
N ILE A 682 12.07 -25.59 -39.11
CA ILE A 682 11.44 -26.88 -38.83
C ILE A 682 12.24 -27.50 -37.70
N GLU A 683 11.61 -27.68 -36.55
CA GLU A 683 12.22 -28.28 -35.36
C GLU A 683 11.66 -29.71 -35.10
N ASP A 684 12.17 -30.39 -34.07
CA ASP A 684 11.91 -31.82 -33.83
C ASP A 684 10.87 -32.10 -32.74
N ALA A 685 11.24 -32.68 -31.59
CA ALA A 685 10.30 -32.96 -30.51
C ALA A 685 10.86 -32.36 -29.22
N GLY A 686 10.16 -31.37 -28.65
CA GLY A 686 10.71 -30.48 -27.64
C GLY A 686 9.69 -29.44 -27.20
N ARG A 687 10.12 -28.48 -26.37
CA ARG A 687 9.37 -27.24 -26.15
C ARG A 687 10.22 -26.15 -26.76
N ASP A 688 9.83 -25.71 -27.94
CA ASP A 688 10.65 -24.87 -28.81
C ASP A 688 10.04 -23.47 -28.98
N GLU A 689 10.88 -22.46 -29.20
CA GLU A 689 10.45 -21.10 -29.56
C GLU A 689 10.98 -20.76 -30.96
N LEU A 690 10.06 -20.61 -31.92
CA LEU A 690 10.34 -20.32 -33.32
C LEU A 690 9.85 -18.91 -33.63
N ILE A 691 10.74 -18.06 -34.14
CA ILE A 691 10.44 -16.67 -34.48
C ILE A 691 10.88 -16.41 -35.92
N GLY A 692 9.94 -16.09 -36.79
CA GLY A 692 10.16 -15.65 -38.16
C GLY A 692 10.59 -14.19 -38.27
N GLY A 693 10.94 -13.76 -39.48
CA GLY A 693 11.25 -12.38 -39.84
C GLY A 693 10.03 -11.59 -40.32
N PHE A 694 10.25 -10.54 -41.12
CA PHE A 694 9.16 -9.74 -41.72
C PHE A 694 8.77 -10.18 -43.13
N GLN A 695 8.93 -11.46 -43.42
CA GLN A 695 8.69 -12.01 -44.74
C GLN A 695 7.86 -13.28 -44.63
N ASN A 696 7.39 -13.82 -45.76
CA ASN A 696 6.55 -15.01 -45.73
C ASN A 696 7.34 -16.23 -45.27
N ASP A 697 7.20 -16.57 -44.00
CA ASP A 697 7.96 -17.59 -43.31
C ASP A 697 7.18 -18.91 -43.22
N TYR A 698 7.92 -19.99 -43.02
CA TYR A 698 7.38 -21.33 -42.74
C TYR A 698 7.99 -21.81 -41.42
N LEU A 699 7.16 -21.95 -40.39
CA LEU A 699 7.52 -22.38 -39.04
C LEU A 699 6.78 -23.68 -38.71
N ASP A 700 7.52 -24.71 -38.28
CA ASP A 700 6.99 -26.04 -37.94
C ASP A 700 7.63 -26.50 -36.62
N GLY A 701 6.85 -26.51 -35.54
CA GLY A 701 7.30 -26.82 -34.18
C GLY A 701 7.51 -28.31 -33.92
N GLY A 702 6.89 -29.18 -34.73
CA GLY A 702 7.06 -30.61 -34.62
C GLY A 702 6.25 -31.22 -33.47
N GLY A 703 6.83 -31.39 -32.28
CA GLY A 703 6.08 -31.98 -31.17
C GLY A 703 6.55 -31.58 -29.79
N GLY A 704 5.79 -30.73 -29.13
CA GLY A 704 5.65 -30.59 -27.69
C GLY A 704 4.80 -29.36 -27.42
N ASN A 705 5.19 -28.50 -26.49
CA ASN A 705 4.39 -27.30 -26.19
C ASN A 705 5.13 -26.06 -26.69
N ASP A 706 4.95 -25.73 -27.96
CA ASP A 706 5.81 -24.82 -28.71
C ASP A 706 5.26 -23.40 -28.79
N ARG A 707 6.13 -22.42 -29.03
CA ARG A 707 5.76 -21.02 -29.27
C ARG A 707 6.23 -20.60 -30.65
N LEU A 708 5.30 -20.27 -31.55
CA LEU A 708 5.59 -19.88 -32.93
C LEU A 708 5.14 -18.43 -33.18
N VAL A 709 6.04 -17.58 -33.68
CA VAL A 709 5.78 -16.17 -33.98
C VAL A 709 6.22 -15.82 -35.40
N GLY A 710 5.28 -15.51 -36.31
CA GLY A 710 5.55 -15.15 -37.71
C GLY A 710 6.05 -13.72 -37.91
N ASN A 711 5.72 -12.80 -37.00
CA ASN A 711 5.99 -11.35 -37.07
C ASN A 711 5.30 -10.63 -38.24
N GLY A 712 5.82 -10.67 -39.46
CA GLY A 712 5.15 -10.00 -40.57
C GLY A 712 5.42 -10.70 -41.88
N GLY A 713 4.51 -10.60 -42.83
CA GLY A 713 4.53 -11.49 -43.99
C GLY A 713 3.22 -12.25 -44.09
N ASN A 714 3.12 -13.15 -45.07
CA ASN A 714 2.03 -14.12 -45.11
C ASN A 714 2.63 -15.47 -44.71
N ASP A 715 2.56 -15.79 -43.43
CA ASP A 715 3.33 -16.85 -42.80
C ASP A 715 2.56 -18.16 -42.75
N THR A 716 3.27 -19.26 -42.55
CA THR A 716 2.70 -20.58 -42.28
C THR A 716 3.29 -21.12 -41.00
N LEU A 717 2.47 -21.20 -39.95
CA LEU A 717 2.82 -21.72 -38.63
C LEU A 717 2.10 -23.06 -38.41
N ILE A 718 2.87 -24.09 -38.04
CA ILE A 718 2.39 -25.44 -37.74
C ILE A 718 2.91 -25.82 -36.35
N GLY A 719 2.03 -25.92 -35.36
CA GLY A 719 2.38 -26.29 -33.97
C GLY A 719 2.85 -27.74 -33.89
N GLY A 720 1.96 -28.66 -34.27
CA GLY A 720 2.29 -30.08 -34.33
C GLY A 720 1.57 -30.87 -33.24
N ALA A 721 2.29 -31.49 -32.30
CA ALA A 721 1.69 -32.29 -31.24
C ALA A 721 2.04 -31.76 -29.85
N GLY A 722 1.04 -31.40 -29.06
CA GLY A 722 1.12 -30.84 -27.71
C GLY A 722 0.33 -29.54 -27.64
N ASN A 723 0.61 -28.68 -26.66
CA ASN A 723 -0.18 -27.45 -26.45
C ASN A 723 0.62 -26.23 -26.92
N ASP A 724 0.27 -25.69 -28.07
CA ASP A 724 1.08 -24.70 -28.79
C ASP A 724 0.51 -23.28 -28.72
N ASP A 725 1.40 -22.28 -28.75
CA ASP A 725 1.09 -20.84 -28.79
C ASP A 725 1.52 -20.23 -30.14
N LEU A 726 0.56 -19.87 -31.00
CA LEU A 726 0.82 -19.37 -32.36
C LEU A 726 0.46 -17.87 -32.48
N THR A 727 1.37 -17.07 -33.03
CA THR A 727 1.15 -15.64 -33.35
C THR A 727 1.57 -15.38 -34.79
N GLY A 728 0.62 -15.16 -35.71
CA GLY A 728 0.94 -14.88 -37.12
C GLY A 728 1.62 -13.52 -37.30
N GLY A 729 0.98 -12.47 -36.77
CA GLY A 729 1.50 -11.11 -36.82
C GLY A 729 0.86 -10.30 -37.95
N ALA A 730 1.66 -9.53 -38.69
CA ALA A 730 1.18 -8.63 -39.72
C ALA A 730 1.16 -9.29 -41.11
N GLY A 731 -0.04 -9.55 -41.63
CA GLY A 731 -0.27 -10.05 -42.97
C GLY A 731 -1.32 -11.17 -42.92
N SER A 732 -1.47 -11.91 -44.02
CA SER A 732 -2.50 -12.95 -44.14
C SER A 732 -1.89 -14.33 -43.92
N ASP A 733 -2.00 -14.82 -42.70
CA ASP A 733 -1.24 -15.96 -42.20
C ASP A 733 -2.05 -17.26 -42.22
N LYS A 734 -1.34 -18.37 -42.10
CA LYS A 734 -1.92 -19.71 -41.91
C LYS A 734 -1.40 -20.29 -40.60
N LEU A 735 -2.29 -20.46 -39.63
CA LEU A 735 -1.99 -21.05 -38.33
C LEU A 735 -2.69 -22.40 -38.20
N ASP A 736 -1.91 -23.44 -37.91
CA ASP A 736 -2.37 -24.82 -37.70
C ASP A 736 -1.81 -25.31 -36.37
N GLY A 737 -2.65 -25.41 -35.32
CA GLY A 737 -2.19 -25.80 -33.97
C GLY A 737 -1.78 -27.26 -33.94
N GLY A 738 -2.71 -28.17 -34.25
CA GLY A 738 -2.42 -29.58 -34.47
C GLY A 738 -3.12 -30.47 -33.46
N ASP A 739 -2.38 -31.38 -32.84
CA ASP A 739 -2.90 -32.30 -31.82
C ASP A 739 -2.65 -31.72 -30.41
N GLY A 740 -3.67 -31.16 -29.76
CA GLY A 740 -3.57 -30.79 -28.35
C GLY A 740 -4.54 -29.69 -27.94
N LEU A 741 -4.12 -28.80 -27.04
CA LEU A 741 -4.86 -27.59 -26.69
C LEU A 741 -4.04 -26.39 -27.15
N ASP A 742 -4.42 -25.81 -28.28
CA ASP A 742 -3.62 -24.80 -28.96
C ASP A 742 -4.26 -23.41 -28.91
N TRP A 743 -3.41 -22.39 -28.95
CA TRP A 743 -3.78 -20.99 -28.90
C TRP A 743 -3.31 -20.23 -30.15
N ALA A 744 -4.15 -19.34 -30.66
CA ALA A 744 -3.78 -18.31 -31.62
C ALA A 744 -3.95 -16.92 -31.00
N HIS A 745 -2.91 -16.09 -31.07
CA HIS A 745 -2.85 -14.77 -30.43
C HIS A 745 -2.91 -13.62 -31.44
N TYR A 746 -3.62 -12.55 -31.09
CA TYR A 746 -3.84 -11.36 -31.90
C TYR A 746 -3.59 -10.07 -31.12
N ASP A 747 -2.72 -9.19 -31.63
CA ASP A 747 -2.20 -8.01 -30.90
C ASP A 747 -3.07 -6.74 -30.97
N SER A 748 -4.39 -6.89 -31.07
CA SER A 748 -5.32 -5.75 -31.10
C SER A 748 -6.69 -6.09 -30.51
N ALA A 749 -7.46 -5.06 -30.16
CA ALA A 749 -8.82 -5.18 -29.66
C ALA A 749 -9.71 -6.04 -30.59
N PHE A 750 -10.53 -6.90 -29.98
CA PHE A 750 -11.50 -7.77 -30.68
C PHE A 750 -12.41 -7.00 -31.66
N ALA A 751 -12.75 -5.74 -31.34
CA ALA A 751 -13.57 -4.88 -32.20
C ALA A 751 -12.96 -4.63 -33.59
N ASN A 752 -11.65 -4.80 -33.73
CA ASN A 752 -10.94 -4.65 -34.99
C ASN A 752 -10.90 -5.94 -35.81
N TYR A 753 -11.39 -7.06 -35.26
CA TYR A 753 -11.38 -8.35 -35.94
C TYR A 753 -12.77 -8.86 -36.25
N ARG A 754 -12.89 -9.55 -37.38
CA ARG A 754 -14.12 -10.20 -37.82
C ARG A 754 -13.84 -11.68 -38.06
N VAL A 755 -14.36 -12.52 -37.17
CA VAL A 755 -14.28 -13.98 -37.31
C VAL A 755 -15.39 -14.46 -38.22
N THR A 756 -15.05 -15.22 -39.25
CA THR A 756 -16.00 -15.84 -40.17
C THR A 756 -15.67 -17.31 -40.38
N ARG A 757 -16.70 -18.14 -40.62
CA ARG A 757 -16.53 -19.54 -40.99
C ARG A 757 -17.18 -19.79 -42.35
N SER A 758 -16.39 -20.22 -43.32
CA SER A 758 -16.85 -20.58 -44.66
C SER A 758 -16.25 -21.91 -45.07
N ASP A 759 -17.08 -22.84 -45.54
CA ASP A 759 -16.67 -24.18 -45.99
C ASP A 759 -15.86 -24.99 -44.96
N GLY A 760 -16.15 -24.79 -43.67
CA GLY A 760 -15.49 -25.48 -42.56
C GLY A 760 -14.18 -24.83 -42.08
N VAL A 761 -13.66 -23.85 -42.82
CA VAL A 761 -12.43 -23.11 -42.51
C VAL A 761 -12.75 -21.86 -41.68
N LEU A 762 -12.02 -21.67 -40.59
CA LEU A 762 -12.10 -20.50 -39.73
C LEU A 762 -11.20 -19.39 -40.29
N ARG A 763 -11.72 -18.17 -40.37
CA ARG A 763 -11.01 -16.99 -40.86
C ARG A 763 -11.12 -15.84 -39.88
N VAL A 764 -10.01 -15.17 -39.61
CA VAL A 764 -9.95 -13.97 -38.78
C VAL A 764 -9.51 -12.81 -39.67
N GLU A 765 -10.43 -11.87 -39.95
CA GLU A 765 -10.18 -10.70 -40.80
C GLU A 765 -9.92 -9.48 -39.92
N ASN A 766 -8.75 -8.85 -40.06
CA ASN A 766 -8.48 -7.55 -39.46
C ASN A 766 -9.20 -6.46 -40.26
N SER A 767 -10.18 -5.81 -39.63
CA SER A 767 -11.04 -4.79 -40.25
C SER A 767 -10.32 -3.45 -40.49
N ILE A 768 -9.12 -3.25 -39.93
CA ILE A 768 -8.30 -2.05 -40.16
C ILE A 768 -7.37 -2.26 -41.35
N THR A 769 -6.59 -3.34 -41.34
CA THR A 769 -5.56 -3.60 -42.36
C THR A 769 -6.12 -4.32 -43.58
N GLY A 770 -7.21 -5.09 -43.41
CA GLY A 770 -7.79 -5.96 -44.44
C GLY A 770 -7.10 -7.32 -44.54
N ASP A 771 -6.16 -7.61 -43.65
CA ASP A 771 -5.46 -8.89 -43.60
C ASP A 771 -6.39 -10.02 -43.14
N VAL A 772 -6.18 -11.23 -43.66
CA VAL A 772 -7.06 -12.37 -43.39
C VAL A 772 -6.25 -13.62 -43.06
N ASP A 773 -6.36 -14.06 -41.81
CA ASP A 773 -5.73 -15.29 -41.37
C ASP A 773 -6.65 -16.48 -41.54
N THR A 774 -6.03 -17.63 -41.76
CA THR A 774 -6.69 -18.93 -41.85
C THR A 774 -6.27 -19.80 -40.67
N ILE A 775 -7.24 -20.21 -39.86
CA ILE A 775 -7.01 -20.98 -38.62
C ILE A 775 -7.53 -22.40 -38.78
N ALA A 776 -6.70 -23.38 -38.42
CA ALA A 776 -7.02 -24.81 -38.35
C ALA A 776 -6.50 -25.41 -37.04
N ASN A 777 -7.22 -26.40 -36.49
CA ASN A 777 -6.80 -27.16 -35.30
C ASN A 777 -6.27 -26.28 -34.15
N VAL A 778 -6.98 -25.19 -33.86
CA VAL A 778 -6.70 -24.30 -32.73
C VAL A 778 -7.97 -24.20 -31.90
N GLU A 779 -7.87 -24.55 -30.64
CA GLU A 779 -9.00 -24.60 -29.70
C GLU A 779 -9.32 -23.22 -29.13
N ARG A 780 -8.35 -22.29 -29.11
CA ARG A 780 -8.47 -20.99 -28.46
C ARG A 780 -7.90 -19.85 -29.31
N ILE A 781 -8.68 -18.78 -29.45
CA ILE A 781 -8.21 -17.53 -30.06
C ILE A 781 -8.24 -16.45 -28.98
N GLU A 782 -7.12 -15.76 -28.77
CA GLU A 782 -6.97 -14.68 -27.80
C GLU A 782 -6.64 -13.35 -28.52
N TYR A 783 -7.25 -12.27 -28.02
CA TYR A 783 -7.04 -10.91 -28.50
C TYR A 783 -6.47 -10.07 -27.35
N SER A 784 -5.32 -9.43 -27.55
CA SER A 784 -4.67 -8.58 -26.56
C SER A 784 -4.97 -7.09 -26.85
N GLU A 785 -5.40 -6.34 -25.83
CA GLU A 785 -5.39 -4.87 -25.87
C GLU A 785 -4.10 -4.41 -25.17
N VAL A 786 -3.13 -3.89 -25.92
CA VAL A 786 -1.97 -3.23 -25.32
C VAL A 786 -2.43 -1.88 -24.76
N LEU A 787 -2.68 -1.82 -23.45
CA LEU A 787 -2.70 -0.55 -22.72
C LEU A 787 -1.34 -0.34 -22.04
N PRO A 788 -0.70 0.83 -22.20
CA PRO A 788 0.51 1.15 -21.44
C PRO A 788 0.14 1.30 -19.95
N LEU A 789 0.75 0.44 -19.12
CA LEU A 789 0.99 0.57 -17.67
C LEU A 789 0.12 1.60 -16.91
N VAL A 790 -1.09 1.21 -16.47
CA VAL A 790 -1.68 1.67 -15.19
C VAL A 790 -2.65 0.60 -14.67
N PHE A 791 -2.50 0.22 -13.40
CA PHE A 791 -3.38 -0.67 -12.64
C PHE A 791 -4.87 -0.46 -12.91
N SER A 792 -5.60 -1.51 -13.32
CA SER A 792 -6.96 -1.89 -12.87
C SER A 792 -7.60 -2.91 -13.82
N TYR A 793 -8.10 -4.01 -13.26
CA TYR A 793 -8.80 -5.10 -13.96
C TYR A 793 -10.02 -4.63 -14.75
N ASN A 794 -10.05 -4.89 -16.06
CA ASN A 794 -11.20 -5.38 -16.83
C ASN A 794 -10.78 -5.63 -18.30
N ILE A 795 -10.07 -6.74 -18.56
CA ILE A 795 -9.83 -7.20 -19.93
C ILE A 795 -11.01 -8.10 -20.33
N THR A 796 -11.72 -7.72 -21.38
CA THR A 796 -12.81 -8.52 -21.95
C THR A 796 -12.20 -9.55 -22.90
N ARG A 797 -11.76 -10.70 -22.36
CA ARG A 797 -11.16 -11.78 -23.18
C ARG A 797 -12.27 -12.61 -23.84
N VAL A 798 -12.34 -12.67 -25.17
CA VAL A 798 -13.35 -13.48 -25.89
C VAL A 798 -12.71 -14.77 -26.39
N ALA A 799 -13.14 -15.92 -25.89
CA ALA A 799 -12.73 -17.24 -26.40
C ALA A 799 -13.88 -17.92 -27.17
N TYR A 800 -13.52 -18.70 -28.20
CA TYR A 800 -14.43 -19.51 -29.03
C TYR A 800 -14.16 -21.00 -28.80
N ASP A 801 -15.01 -21.70 -28.05
CA ASP A 801 -14.97 -23.17 -27.98
C ASP A 801 -15.83 -23.76 -29.12
N VAL A 802 -15.20 -24.57 -29.98
CA VAL A 802 -15.84 -25.23 -31.14
C VAL A 802 -15.91 -26.75 -30.99
N ASP A 803 -15.43 -27.32 -29.88
CA ASP A 803 -15.40 -28.76 -29.64
C ASP A 803 -16.44 -29.19 -28.60
N ALA A 804 -17.25 -30.17 -28.97
CA ALA A 804 -18.19 -30.79 -28.04
C ALA A 804 -17.47 -31.49 -26.88
N ASN A 805 -16.20 -31.88 -27.00
CA ASN A 805 -15.43 -32.48 -25.90
C ASN A 805 -14.65 -31.44 -25.06
N GLY A 806 -14.57 -30.19 -25.53
CA GLY A 806 -14.01 -29.05 -24.82
C GLY A 806 -14.75 -28.72 -23.52
N ASN A 807 -14.18 -27.81 -22.73
CA ASN A 807 -14.71 -27.47 -21.41
C ASN A 807 -16.11 -26.85 -21.49
N ALA A 808 -16.43 -26.05 -22.52
CA ALA A 808 -17.79 -25.56 -22.74
C ALA A 808 -18.75 -26.70 -23.05
N GLY A 809 -18.32 -27.67 -23.87
CA GLY A 809 -19.05 -28.89 -24.15
C GLY A 809 -19.39 -29.68 -22.89
N LYS A 810 -18.45 -29.80 -21.95
CA LYS A 810 -18.67 -30.47 -20.66
C LYS A 810 -19.72 -29.77 -19.81
N VAL A 811 -19.66 -28.44 -19.70
CA VAL A 811 -20.63 -27.64 -18.93
C VAL A 811 -22.03 -27.76 -19.52
N TYR A 812 -22.19 -27.64 -20.84
CA TYR A 812 -23.48 -27.79 -21.51
C TYR A 812 -24.10 -29.17 -21.27
N ARG A 813 -23.29 -30.24 -21.31
CA ARG A 813 -23.79 -31.60 -21.06
C ARG A 813 -24.32 -31.79 -19.63
N LEU A 814 -23.67 -31.19 -18.63
CA LEU A 814 -24.15 -31.22 -17.25
C LEU A 814 -25.44 -30.43 -17.05
N TYR A 815 -25.54 -29.23 -17.63
CA TYR A 815 -26.77 -28.44 -17.58
C TYR A 815 -27.95 -29.15 -18.24
N GLN A 816 -27.72 -29.76 -19.41
CA GLN A 816 -28.74 -30.53 -20.10
C GLN A 816 -29.17 -31.73 -19.25
N ALA A 817 -28.23 -32.49 -18.68
CA ALA A 817 -28.56 -33.66 -17.87
C ALA A 817 -29.25 -33.31 -16.54
N ALA A 818 -28.79 -32.27 -15.83
CA ALA A 818 -29.29 -31.90 -14.52
C ALA A 818 -30.58 -31.07 -14.57
N TYR A 819 -30.75 -30.19 -15.55
CA TYR A 819 -31.82 -29.18 -15.53
C TYR A 819 -32.69 -29.12 -16.79
N ASP A 820 -32.37 -29.91 -17.84
CA ASP A 820 -33.07 -29.90 -19.15
C ASP A 820 -33.10 -28.51 -19.80
N ARG A 821 -31.99 -27.76 -19.71
CA ARG A 821 -31.85 -26.44 -20.31
C ARG A 821 -30.42 -26.15 -20.69
N THR A 822 -30.24 -25.17 -21.57
CA THR A 822 -28.94 -24.53 -21.77
C THR A 822 -28.59 -23.68 -20.55
N PRO A 823 -27.30 -23.57 -20.20
CA PRO A 823 -26.86 -22.69 -19.13
C PRO A 823 -27.21 -21.23 -19.46
N ASP A 824 -27.62 -20.49 -18.44
CA ASP A 824 -27.70 -19.03 -18.53
C ASP A 824 -26.30 -18.42 -18.45
N ALA A 825 -26.15 -17.16 -18.84
CA ALA A 825 -24.85 -16.51 -18.95
C ALA A 825 -24.05 -16.51 -17.63
N TYR A 826 -24.70 -16.47 -16.46
CA TYR A 826 -24.01 -16.46 -15.17
C TYR A 826 -23.57 -17.88 -14.79
N GLY A 827 -24.48 -18.85 -14.89
CA GLY A 827 -24.18 -20.26 -14.66
C GLY A 827 -23.10 -20.79 -15.60
N PHE A 828 -23.19 -20.47 -16.90
CA PHE A 828 -22.19 -20.88 -17.89
C PHE A 828 -20.79 -20.38 -17.51
N ARG A 829 -20.67 -19.09 -17.16
CA ARG A 829 -19.40 -18.47 -16.74
C ARG A 829 -18.82 -19.12 -15.49
N PHE A 830 -19.65 -19.37 -14.48
CA PHE A 830 -19.20 -19.96 -13.23
C PHE A 830 -18.63 -21.38 -13.44
N TRP A 831 -19.33 -22.22 -14.20
CA TRP A 831 -18.93 -23.62 -14.41
C TRP A 831 -17.80 -23.79 -15.39
N LEU A 832 -17.72 -22.93 -16.40
CA LEU A 832 -16.61 -22.96 -17.36
C LEU A 832 -15.27 -22.62 -16.68
N GLY A 833 -15.25 -21.60 -15.82
CA GLY A 833 -14.05 -21.27 -15.04
C GLY A 833 -13.62 -22.37 -14.06
N ASN A 834 -14.53 -23.26 -13.63
CA ASN A 834 -14.18 -24.42 -12.82
C ASN A 834 -13.55 -25.54 -13.67
N ALA A 835 -14.11 -25.80 -14.85
CA ALA A 835 -13.55 -26.74 -15.82
C ALA A 835 -12.16 -26.30 -16.32
N ASP A 836 -11.95 -24.99 -16.52
CA ASP A 836 -10.66 -24.42 -16.91
C ASP A 836 -9.59 -24.54 -15.82
N ARG A 837 -9.98 -24.57 -14.54
CA ARG A 837 -9.08 -24.88 -13.41
C ARG A 837 -8.83 -26.38 -13.22
N GLY A 838 -9.26 -27.21 -14.17
CA GLY A 838 -9.01 -28.66 -14.16
C GLY A 838 -10.01 -29.50 -13.37
N GLN A 839 -11.15 -28.94 -12.93
CA GLN A 839 -12.17 -29.76 -12.26
C GLN A 839 -12.74 -30.84 -13.19
N THR A 840 -12.90 -32.04 -12.64
CA THR A 840 -13.47 -33.18 -13.36
C THR A 840 -15.00 -33.07 -13.49
N MET A 841 -15.57 -33.80 -14.46
CA MET A 841 -17.02 -33.86 -14.66
C MET A 841 -17.77 -34.33 -13.40
N ALA A 842 -17.20 -35.31 -12.68
CA ALA A 842 -17.78 -35.86 -11.47
C ALA A 842 -17.80 -34.85 -10.31
N GLU A 843 -16.75 -34.04 -10.18
CA GLU A 843 -16.67 -32.98 -9.17
C GLU A 843 -17.71 -31.89 -9.43
N MET A 844 -17.82 -31.43 -10.69
CA MET A 844 -18.85 -30.47 -11.08
C MET A 844 -20.26 -31.04 -10.85
N ALA A 845 -20.53 -32.29 -11.26
CA ALA A 845 -21.82 -32.95 -11.07
C ALA A 845 -22.27 -32.97 -9.59
N LYS A 846 -21.33 -33.15 -8.65
CA LYS A 846 -21.61 -33.14 -7.20
C LYS A 846 -22.15 -31.79 -6.73
N PHE A 847 -21.60 -30.69 -7.24
CA PHE A 847 -22.07 -29.37 -6.88
C PHE A 847 -23.43 -29.04 -7.51
N PHE A 848 -23.68 -29.47 -8.75
CA PHE A 848 -25.01 -29.35 -9.35
C PHE A 848 -26.07 -30.00 -8.46
N MET A 849 -25.84 -31.23 -8.00
CA MET A 849 -26.75 -31.93 -7.09
C MET A 849 -26.96 -31.22 -5.74
N GLY A 850 -25.96 -30.46 -5.28
CA GLY A 850 -26.02 -29.69 -4.05
C GLY A 850 -26.72 -28.33 -4.18
N SER A 851 -26.98 -27.87 -5.40
CA SER A 851 -27.56 -26.55 -5.66
C SER A 851 -29.03 -26.45 -5.25
N ASP A 852 -29.48 -25.24 -4.96
CA ASP A 852 -30.89 -24.99 -4.63
C ASP A 852 -31.81 -25.22 -5.83
N GLU A 853 -31.32 -24.97 -7.06
CA GLU A 853 -32.05 -25.27 -8.30
C GLU A 853 -32.32 -26.77 -8.44
N PHE A 854 -31.30 -27.60 -8.21
CA PHE A 854 -31.46 -29.06 -8.22
C PHE A 854 -32.41 -29.54 -7.13
N LYS A 855 -32.30 -29.02 -5.91
CA LYS A 855 -33.23 -29.36 -4.80
C LYS A 855 -34.66 -28.92 -5.09
N GLN A 856 -34.87 -27.81 -5.78
CA GLN A 856 -36.21 -27.38 -6.19
C GLN A 856 -36.80 -28.30 -7.27
N LEU A 857 -35.98 -28.76 -8.21
CA LEU A 857 -36.41 -29.63 -9.31
C LEU A 857 -36.64 -31.08 -8.87
N TYR A 858 -35.77 -31.62 -8.01
CA TYR A 858 -35.74 -33.04 -7.62
C TYR A 858 -36.23 -33.29 -6.19
N GLY A 859 -36.36 -32.26 -5.35
CA GLY A 859 -36.56 -32.38 -3.90
C GLY A 859 -35.25 -32.56 -3.15
N GLU A 860 -35.25 -32.37 -1.82
CA GLU A 860 -34.01 -32.50 -1.01
C GLU A 860 -33.42 -33.92 -1.03
N GLN A 861 -34.27 -34.94 -1.24
CA GLN A 861 -33.88 -36.34 -1.39
C GLN A 861 -34.80 -37.03 -2.40
N PRO A 862 -34.55 -36.90 -3.72
CA PRO A 862 -35.36 -37.56 -4.74
C PRO A 862 -35.35 -39.07 -4.54
N SER A 863 -36.51 -39.70 -4.73
CA SER A 863 -36.55 -41.16 -4.80
C SER A 863 -35.76 -41.64 -6.01
N ASN A 864 -35.11 -42.80 -5.92
CA ASN A 864 -34.37 -43.38 -7.05
C ASN A 864 -35.25 -43.56 -8.29
N ALA A 865 -36.55 -43.82 -8.11
CA ALA A 865 -37.52 -43.94 -9.19
C ALA A 865 -37.77 -42.60 -9.92
N ASP A 866 -37.89 -41.50 -9.17
CA ASP A 866 -38.10 -40.17 -9.73
C ASP A 866 -36.83 -39.62 -10.39
N PHE A 867 -35.68 -39.90 -9.80
CA PHE A 867 -34.37 -39.49 -10.32
C PHE A 867 -34.09 -40.11 -11.70
N VAL A 868 -34.30 -41.43 -11.84
CA VAL A 868 -34.14 -42.16 -13.09
C VAL A 868 -35.08 -41.61 -14.17
N THR A 869 -36.35 -41.40 -13.82
CA THR A 869 -37.35 -40.90 -14.77
C THR A 869 -36.96 -39.53 -15.34
N ARG A 870 -36.50 -38.62 -14.48
CA ARG A 870 -36.11 -37.26 -14.89
C ARG A 870 -34.87 -37.22 -15.78
N LEU A 871 -33.83 -38.00 -15.48
CA LEU A 871 -32.63 -38.04 -16.34
C LEU A 871 -32.93 -38.53 -17.76
N TYR A 872 -33.84 -39.50 -17.90
CA TYR A 872 -34.32 -39.95 -19.21
C TYR A 872 -35.05 -38.85 -19.98
N HIS A 873 -35.86 -38.04 -19.31
CA HIS A 873 -36.51 -36.90 -19.95
C HIS A 873 -35.53 -35.81 -20.35
N ASN A 874 -34.59 -35.46 -19.48
CA ASN A 874 -33.65 -34.35 -19.69
C ASN A 874 -32.66 -34.62 -20.83
N VAL A 875 -32.16 -35.86 -20.94
CA VAL A 875 -31.09 -36.22 -21.89
C VAL A 875 -31.63 -36.90 -23.14
N LEU A 876 -32.62 -37.78 -22.97
CA LEU A 876 -33.12 -38.64 -24.05
C LEU A 876 -34.48 -38.18 -24.59
N HIS A 877 -35.10 -37.17 -23.95
CA HIS A 877 -36.39 -36.60 -24.32
C HIS A 877 -37.48 -37.66 -24.54
N ARG A 878 -37.45 -38.74 -23.75
CA ARG A 878 -38.41 -39.86 -23.82
C ARG A 878 -38.67 -40.48 -22.44
N ASP A 879 -39.80 -41.15 -22.31
CA ASP A 879 -40.08 -42.01 -21.14
C ASP A 879 -39.06 -43.15 -21.05
N PRO A 880 -38.64 -43.57 -19.84
CA PRO A 880 -37.64 -44.62 -19.69
C PRO A 880 -38.19 -45.97 -20.15
N GLU A 881 -37.41 -46.69 -20.97
CA GLU A 881 -37.80 -48.04 -21.38
C GLU A 881 -37.89 -49.00 -20.18
N PRO A 882 -38.84 -49.95 -20.14
CA PRO A 882 -39.11 -50.76 -18.94
C PRO A 882 -37.89 -51.52 -18.40
N ASP A 883 -37.03 -52.02 -19.29
CA ASP A 883 -35.83 -52.78 -18.93
C ASP A 883 -34.71 -51.86 -18.41
N GLY A 884 -34.50 -50.71 -19.04
CA GLY A 884 -33.52 -49.69 -18.62
C GLY A 884 -33.92 -49.05 -17.30
N TYR A 885 -35.19 -48.68 -17.15
CA TYR A 885 -35.76 -48.19 -15.90
C TYR A 885 -35.53 -49.16 -14.74
N SER A 886 -35.88 -50.44 -14.96
CA SER A 886 -35.75 -51.48 -13.93
C SER A 886 -34.29 -51.75 -13.57
N TYR A 887 -33.38 -51.68 -14.54
CA TYR A 887 -31.94 -51.81 -14.33
C TYR A 887 -31.40 -50.69 -13.43
N TRP A 888 -31.64 -49.42 -13.80
CA TRP A 888 -31.10 -48.28 -13.07
C TRP A 888 -31.67 -48.15 -11.65
N VAL A 889 -32.98 -48.34 -11.49
CA VAL A 889 -33.63 -48.32 -10.16
C VAL A 889 -33.09 -49.46 -9.28
N ALA A 890 -32.87 -50.65 -9.83
CA ALA A 890 -32.31 -51.77 -9.08
C ALA A 890 -30.83 -51.55 -8.71
N LEU A 891 -30.06 -50.89 -9.56
CA LEU A 891 -28.65 -50.56 -9.32
C LEU A 891 -28.52 -49.55 -8.18
N LEU A 892 -29.32 -48.48 -8.19
CA LEU A 892 -29.36 -47.47 -7.12
C LEU A 892 -29.87 -48.06 -5.79
N ASN A 893 -30.93 -48.87 -5.82
CA ASN A 893 -31.51 -49.46 -4.59
C ASN A 893 -30.62 -50.51 -3.92
N ARG A 894 -29.66 -51.09 -4.66
CA ARG A 894 -28.68 -52.06 -4.12
C ARG A 894 -27.34 -51.40 -3.77
N ASN A 895 -27.24 -50.07 -3.83
CA ASN A 895 -26.01 -49.30 -3.71
C ASN A 895 -24.90 -49.76 -4.69
N GLY A 896 -25.29 -50.25 -5.88
CA GLY A 896 -24.35 -50.61 -6.94
C GLY A 896 -23.86 -49.41 -7.76
N ALA A 897 -24.53 -48.26 -7.62
CA ALA A 897 -24.14 -46.94 -8.10
C ALA A 897 -24.85 -45.88 -7.24
N THR A 898 -24.31 -44.67 -7.20
CA THR A 898 -24.96 -43.51 -6.57
C THR A 898 -25.74 -42.69 -7.60
N GLN A 899 -26.62 -41.80 -7.13
CA GLN A 899 -27.30 -40.84 -8.02
C GLN A 899 -26.29 -39.91 -8.72
N LEU A 900 -25.15 -39.62 -8.09
CA LEU A 900 -24.04 -38.86 -8.68
C LEU A 900 -23.40 -39.62 -9.86
N ASP A 901 -23.09 -40.90 -9.67
CA ASP A 901 -22.52 -41.74 -10.73
C ASP A 901 -23.45 -41.82 -11.94
N MET A 902 -24.76 -41.88 -11.68
CA MET A 902 -25.78 -41.91 -12.74
C MET A 902 -25.90 -40.57 -13.47
N LEU A 903 -25.88 -39.43 -12.76
CA LEU A 903 -25.88 -38.10 -13.39
C LEU A 903 -24.66 -37.92 -14.31
N ASN A 904 -23.47 -38.28 -13.83
CA ASN A 904 -22.25 -38.21 -14.63
C ASN A 904 -22.34 -39.10 -15.88
N THR A 905 -22.85 -40.34 -15.72
CA THR A 905 -23.03 -41.29 -16.84
C THR A 905 -23.99 -40.76 -17.91
N PHE A 906 -25.10 -40.12 -17.51
CA PHE A 906 -26.06 -39.54 -18.45
C PHE A 906 -25.51 -38.27 -19.12
N ALA A 907 -24.78 -37.44 -18.38
CA ALA A 907 -24.10 -36.27 -18.91
C ALA A 907 -23.10 -36.67 -20.02
N GLU A 908 -22.36 -37.76 -19.84
CA GLU A 908 -21.37 -38.27 -20.81
C GLU A 908 -21.92 -39.32 -21.78
N SER A 909 -23.24 -39.50 -21.83
CA SER A 909 -23.84 -40.42 -22.79
C SER A 909 -23.64 -39.94 -24.23
N LYS A 910 -23.43 -40.89 -25.15
CA LYS A 910 -23.24 -40.61 -26.58
C LYS A 910 -24.35 -39.74 -27.17
N GLU A 911 -25.60 -39.99 -26.78
CA GLU A 911 -26.76 -39.23 -27.24
C GLU A 911 -26.72 -37.77 -26.75
N ASN A 912 -26.27 -37.51 -25.50
CA ASN A 912 -26.10 -36.14 -24.99
C ASN A 912 -24.97 -35.40 -25.70
N MET A 913 -23.85 -36.07 -25.95
CA MET A 913 -22.71 -35.50 -26.67
C MET A 913 -23.10 -35.09 -28.10
N GLU A 914 -23.85 -35.94 -28.81
CA GLU A 914 -24.34 -35.63 -30.16
C GLU A 914 -25.36 -34.47 -30.17
N ASN A 915 -26.16 -34.32 -29.12
CA ASN A 915 -27.09 -33.20 -28.98
C ASN A 915 -26.35 -31.89 -28.69
N VAL A 916 -25.39 -31.91 -27.76
CA VAL A 916 -24.58 -30.72 -27.42
C VAL A 916 -23.67 -30.31 -28.58
N ALA A 917 -23.11 -31.25 -29.34
CA ALA A 917 -22.33 -30.94 -30.55
C ALA A 917 -23.12 -30.13 -31.57
N LYS A 918 -24.45 -30.33 -31.68
CA LYS A 918 -25.32 -29.52 -32.55
C LYS A 918 -25.58 -28.11 -32.01
N ILE A 919 -25.47 -27.92 -30.69
CA ILE A 919 -25.65 -26.62 -30.02
C ILE A 919 -24.36 -25.80 -30.13
N ILE A 920 -23.19 -26.44 -30.04
CA ILE A 920 -21.87 -25.80 -30.05
C ILE A 920 -21.29 -25.66 -31.46
N GLY A 921 -21.82 -26.38 -32.47
CA GLY A 921 -21.31 -26.38 -33.84
C GLY A 921 -21.27 -25.01 -34.57
N GLU A 922 -21.91 -23.97 -34.02
CA GLU A 922 -21.84 -22.59 -34.51
C GLU A 922 -20.79 -21.72 -33.78
N GLY A 923 -20.12 -22.26 -32.76
CA GLY A 923 -19.16 -21.57 -31.89
C GLY A 923 -19.84 -20.77 -30.78
N ILE A 924 -19.38 -20.90 -29.54
CA ILE A 924 -19.89 -20.11 -28.40
C ILE A 924 -18.83 -19.08 -27.99
N SER A 925 -19.17 -17.80 -28.17
CA SER A 925 -18.40 -16.69 -27.61
C SER A 925 -18.62 -16.59 -26.11
N TYR A 926 -17.55 -16.53 -25.32
CA TYR A 926 -17.63 -16.27 -23.89
C TYR A 926 -16.51 -15.36 -23.39
N ASN A 927 -16.79 -14.65 -22.29
CA ASN A 927 -15.80 -13.82 -21.60
C ASN A 927 -14.97 -14.67 -20.63
N TYR A 928 -13.69 -14.84 -20.92
CA TYR A 928 -12.72 -15.62 -20.16
C TYR A 928 -12.17 -14.83 -18.96
N TYR A 929 -11.98 -15.51 -17.84
CA TYR A 929 -11.10 -15.05 -16.75
C TYR A 929 -9.97 -16.07 -16.67
N GLY A 930 -8.73 -15.57 -16.77
CA GLY A 930 -7.52 -16.37 -16.61
C GLY A 930 -7.48 -17.18 -15.31
N PRO A 931 -6.54 -18.13 -15.19
CA PRO A 931 -6.23 -18.69 -13.89
C PRO A 931 -5.75 -17.53 -13.00
N TYR A 932 -6.48 -17.27 -11.93
CA TYR A 932 -5.88 -16.75 -10.71
C TYR A 932 -5.40 -17.94 -9.91
#